data_AF-A0A924SE86-F1
#
_entry.id   AF-A0A924SE86-F1
#
_cell.length_a   1.000
_cell.length_b   1.000
_cell.length_c   1.000
_cell.angle_alpha   90.00
_cell.angle_beta   90.00
_cell.angle_gamma   90.00
#
_symmetry.space_group_name_H-M   'P 1'
#
loop_
_entity.id
_entity.type
_entity.pdbx_description
1 polymer ?
#
loop_
_entity_poly.entity_id
_entity_poly.type
_entity_poly.pdbx_seq_one_letter_code
_entity_poly.pdbx_strand_id
1 'polypeptide(L)'
;MTPSTRWPGALQHRGFRRLYVALVLSSFGDWLGFLATTALATQLVSGFGNKSFAVGGVLAFRLLPAVVLAPLVGVVADRWDRRLTMVVSDCLRFLLFLSIPVVGSLTWLLVASALVEVLSLVWIPAKEASVPHLAREHLESANQLSLFATYGSAAPAAVLFGVLGLLAPTTGISAANLGMYVDAATFLFAAAQVFRIREIPSRVEAPSHAGQVPPTVVQSVREGLAFARSSVLVRGLLVGMLGALAAAGVVIGNGSQFVATVLAGGEAAYALLFGAVFVGIALGVALGPKALGGMSRRRSLGPTICGAGACLVFMAVVPVLALVVVAVLLLGAFAGLAYVTGLTLLGQEVEDEVRGRTFGLVNALMRIDLLLVVTVAPRVAGAIGRHKIGAVDVNGISVTLLLGGLLALGVGVLCFRTLDDRPGLPLHRDLLALLHRRPEKPSWTGVFVVLEGGEGAGKSTQLRLLEQELTAAGHEVVVTREPGATPIGAKIRALLLDPATGTLAPRAEALLYAADRAQHVETVVRPALRRGAVVVSDRYVDSSMAYQGAGRALSVDDVAKISTWATEGLLPDLVVLLDVDPAVGLARATGSPDRIEQESLEFHRAVRQGFLDLAAKAPDRYLVVPADGTSADVHRAVLARVQDVVRPVDAPTQVLAL
;
A
#
# COMPACT_ATOMS: atom_id res chain seq x y z
N MET A 1 -17.28 -10.75 -16.58
CA MET A 1 -17.66 -10.60 -15.16
C MET A 1 -18.51 -9.35 -15.01
N THR A 2 -19.77 -9.51 -14.61
CA THR A 2 -20.63 -8.38 -14.22
C THR A 2 -20.20 -7.86 -12.84
N PRO A 3 -20.07 -6.54 -12.64
CA PRO A 3 -19.67 -5.99 -11.35
C PRO A 3 -20.88 -6.01 -10.42
N SER A 4 -21.06 -7.09 -9.65
CA SER A 4 -21.92 -7.01 -8.47
C SER A 4 -21.20 -6.19 -7.41
N THR A 5 -21.58 -4.93 -7.27
CA THR A 5 -21.26 -4.05 -6.14
C THR A 5 -21.93 -4.60 -4.87
N ARG A 6 -21.42 -5.73 -4.36
CA ARG A 6 -21.72 -6.17 -2.99
C ARG A 6 -20.85 -5.33 -2.06
N TRP A 7 -21.51 -4.61 -1.16
CA TRP A 7 -20.86 -3.89 -0.06
C TRP A 7 -19.76 -4.74 0.58
N PRO A 8 -18.62 -4.15 1.00
CA PRO A 8 -17.57 -4.89 1.70
C PRO A 8 -18.20 -5.73 2.82
N GLY A 9 -17.87 -7.03 2.90
CA GLY A 9 -18.61 -8.01 3.71
C GLY A 9 -18.87 -7.59 5.16
N ALA A 10 -17.95 -6.80 5.76
CA ALA A 10 -18.12 -6.23 7.10
C ALA A 10 -19.37 -5.35 7.29
N LEU A 11 -19.82 -4.60 6.26
CA LEU A 11 -20.99 -3.70 6.35
C LEU A 11 -22.33 -4.44 6.36
N GLN A 12 -22.33 -5.75 6.12
CA GLN A 12 -23.52 -6.59 6.24
C GLN A 12 -23.94 -6.74 7.71
N HIS A 13 -22.99 -6.71 8.65
CA HIS A 13 -23.29 -6.78 10.07
C HIS A 13 -23.87 -5.44 10.57
N ARG A 14 -25.08 -5.47 11.12
CA ARG A 14 -25.81 -4.26 11.54
C ARG A 14 -25.08 -3.45 12.61
N GLY A 15 -24.46 -4.13 13.58
CA GLY A 15 -23.69 -3.47 14.63
C GLY A 15 -22.44 -2.79 14.08
N PHE A 16 -21.70 -3.46 13.19
CA PHE A 16 -20.52 -2.86 12.55
C PHE A 16 -20.91 -1.69 11.64
N ARG A 17 -21.99 -1.79 10.86
CA ARG A 17 -22.47 -0.70 10.02
C ARG A 17 -22.80 0.56 10.81
N ARG A 18 -23.41 0.41 11.99
CA ARG A 18 -23.67 1.55 12.90
C ARG A 18 -22.38 2.15 13.45
N LEU A 19 -21.44 1.30 13.89
CA LEU A 19 -20.12 1.74 14.35
C LEU A 19 -19.36 2.47 13.24
N TYR A 20 -19.43 1.97 12.01
CA TYR A 20 -18.82 2.58 10.84
C TYR A 20 -19.41 3.96 10.55
N VAL A 21 -20.75 4.11 10.58
CA VAL A 21 -21.40 5.43 10.42
C VAL A 21 -20.98 6.38 11.54
N ALA A 22 -20.93 5.91 12.79
CA ALA A 22 -20.45 6.72 13.91
C ALA A 22 -19.00 7.17 13.71
N LEU A 23 -18.12 6.27 13.23
CA LEU A 23 -16.73 6.59 12.93
C LEU A 23 -16.61 7.62 11.80
N VAL A 24 -17.34 7.44 10.70
CA VAL A 24 -17.35 8.42 9.60
C VAL A 24 -17.81 9.79 10.09
N LEU A 25 -18.88 9.85 10.89
CA LEU A 25 -19.39 11.11 11.45
C LEU A 25 -18.38 11.75 12.42
N SER A 26 -17.83 10.98 13.36
CA SER A 26 -16.84 11.47 14.33
C SER A 26 -15.59 11.97 13.63
N SER A 27 -15.03 11.21 12.68
CA SER A 27 -13.83 11.63 11.94
C SER A 27 -14.12 12.83 11.05
N PHE A 28 -15.28 12.87 10.38
CA PHE A 28 -15.71 14.05 9.62
C PHE A 28 -15.81 15.29 10.52
N GLY A 29 -16.41 15.14 11.70
CA GLY A 29 -16.47 16.16 12.74
C GLY A 29 -15.09 16.65 13.14
N ASP A 30 -14.20 15.76 13.58
CA ASP A 30 -12.82 16.10 13.99
C ASP A 30 -12.09 16.96 12.94
N TRP A 31 -12.22 16.62 11.65
CA TRP A 31 -11.65 17.38 10.53
C TRP A 31 -12.32 18.74 10.30
N LEU A 32 -13.65 18.80 10.37
CA LEU A 32 -14.40 20.04 10.22
C LEU A 32 -14.15 20.99 11.40
N GLY A 33 -14.20 20.47 12.62
CA GLY A 33 -13.86 21.16 13.85
C GLY A 33 -12.44 21.65 13.86
N PHE A 34 -11.50 20.89 13.29
CA PHE A 34 -10.13 21.34 13.10
C PHE A 34 -10.08 22.63 12.26
N LEU A 35 -10.69 22.63 11.07
CA LEU A 35 -10.74 23.79 10.19
C LEU A 35 -11.45 24.98 10.85
N ALA A 36 -12.55 24.71 11.54
CA ALA A 36 -13.34 25.73 12.21
C ALA A 36 -12.59 26.36 13.39
N THR A 37 -11.94 25.57 14.25
CA THR A 37 -11.15 26.07 15.38
C THR A 37 -9.93 26.87 14.95
N THR A 38 -9.23 26.46 13.88
CA THR A 38 -8.09 27.23 13.36
C THR A 38 -8.56 28.54 12.73
N ALA A 39 -9.65 28.54 11.97
CA ALA A 39 -10.25 29.75 11.43
C ALA A 39 -10.69 30.71 12.56
N LEU A 40 -11.47 30.23 13.53
CA LEU A 40 -11.95 31.05 14.65
C LEU A 40 -10.79 31.62 15.48
N ALA A 41 -9.75 30.82 15.74
CA ALA A 41 -8.57 31.28 16.48
C ALA A 41 -7.89 32.48 15.80
N THR A 42 -7.85 32.53 14.46
CA THR A 42 -7.31 33.69 13.73
C THR A 42 -8.24 34.91 13.72
N GLN A 43 -9.57 34.70 13.83
CA GLN A 43 -10.56 35.78 13.91
C GLN A 43 -10.55 36.45 15.29
N LEU A 44 -10.21 35.71 16.34
CA LEU A 44 -10.16 36.20 17.73
C LEU A 44 -8.92 37.04 18.06
N VAL A 45 -7.97 37.20 17.13
CA VAL A 45 -6.69 37.85 17.40
C VAL A 45 -6.27 38.81 16.28
N SER A 46 -5.65 39.94 16.65
CA SER A 46 -5.14 40.95 15.73
C SER A 46 -3.60 40.89 15.59
N GLY A 47 -3.10 41.27 14.41
CA GLY A 47 -1.66 41.27 14.09
C GLY A 47 -1.13 39.97 13.48
N PHE A 48 -0.21 40.08 12.52
CA PHE A 48 0.32 38.95 11.74
C PHE A 48 0.99 37.88 12.61
N GLY A 49 1.86 38.28 13.55
CA GLY A 49 2.50 37.37 14.48
C GLY A 49 1.48 36.61 15.32
N ASN A 50 0.53 37.32 15.93
CA ASN A 50 -0.45 36.74 16.84
C ASN A 50 -1.44 35.79 16.14
N LYS A 51 -1.84 36.06 14.90
CA LYS A 51 -2.66 35.13 14.10
C LYS A 51 -1.91 33.83 13.79
N SER A 52 -0.62 33.93 13.48
CA SER A 52 0.26 32.75 13.28
C SER A 52 0.38 31.93 14.57
N PHE A 53 0.51 32.61 15.72
CA PHE A 53 0.52 31.97 17.04
C PHE A 53 -0.81 31.30 17.38
N ALA A 54 -1.95 31.89 17.02
CA ALA A 54 -3.26 31.32 17.32
C ALA A 54 -3.47 29.96 16.61
N VAL A 55 -3.10 29.85 15.34
CA VAL A 55 -3.18 28.60 14.56
C VAL A 55 -2.24 27.54 15.13
N GLY A 56 -0.98 27.90 15.37
CA GLY A 56 0.00 27.00 15.99
C GLY A 56 -0.43 26.58 17.40
N GLY A 57 -1.09 27.46 18.15
CA GLY A 57 -1.67 27.18 19.46
C GLY A 57 -2.77 26.13 19.39
N VAL A 58 -3.73 26.26 18.47
CA VAL A 58 -4.80 25.25 18.29
C VAL A 58 -4.21 23.88 18.00
N LEU A 59 -3.28 23.82 17.04
CA LEU A 59 -2.60 22.57 16.69
C LEU A 59 -1.79 22.00 17.87
N ALA A 60 -1.10 22.86 18.61
CA ALA A 60 -0.30 22.43 19.75
C ALA A 60 -1.17 21.85 20.87
N PHE A 61 -2.25 22.54 21.23
CA PHE A 61 -3.20 22.09 22.25
C PHE A 61 -3.95 20.82 21.82
N ARG A 62 -4.13 20.60 20.51
CA ARG A 62 -4.70 19.35 20.02
C ARG A 62 -3.72 18.17 20.08
N LEU A 63 -2.45 18.39 19.75
CA LEU A 63 -1.44 17.32 19.70
C LEU A 63 -0.86 16.98 21.08
N LEU A 64 -0.79 17.95 22.00
CA LEU A 64 -0.14 17.80 23.30
C LEU A 64 -0.74 16.68 24.17
N PRO A 65 -2.08 16.54 24.33
CA PRO A 65 -2.66 15.46 25.11
C PRO A 65 -2.22 14.08 24.61
N ALA A 66 -2.18 13.92 23.29
CA ALA A 66 -1.77 12.69 22.64
C ALA A 66 -0.30 12.33 22.87
N VAL A 67 0.58 13.32 23.04
CA VAL A 67 2.00 13.09 23.37
C VAL A 67 2.16 12.69 24.85
N VAL A 68 1.42 13.34 25.74
CA VAL A 68 1.59 13.19 27.20
C VAL A 68 0.81 12.00 27.76
N LEU A 69 -0.42 11.79 27.30
CA LEU A 69 -1.40 10.88 27.92
C LEU A 69 -1.54 9.54 27.18
N ALA A 70 -1.18 9.44 25.90
CA ALA A 70 -1.38 8.21 25.12
C ALA A 70 -0.80 6.94 25.78
N PRO A 71 0.41 6.95 26.42
CA PRO A 71 0.94 5.77 27.09
C PRO A 71 0.13 5.31 28.31
N LEU A 72 -0.65 6.21 28.92
CA LEU A 72 -1.42 5.96 30.14
C LEU A 72 -2.87 5.56 29.83
N VAL A 73 -3.44 6.15 28.77
CA VAL A 73 -4.87 6.05 28.47
C VAL A 73 -5.28 4.63 28.03
N GLY A 74 -4.42 3.88 27.35
CA GLY A 74 -4.74 2.51 26.92
C GLY A 74 -5.05 1.55 28.08
N VAL A 75 -4.25 1.61 29.16
CA VAL A 75 -4.41 0.74 30.34
C VAL A 75 -5.67 1.08 31.14
N VAL A 76 -6.09 2.35 31.11
CA VAL A 76 -7.28 2.83 31.82
C VAL A 76 -8.54 2.54 31.01
N ALA A 77 -8.49 2.73 29.69
CA ALA A 77 -9.63 2.53 28.79
C ALA A 77 -10.14 1.09 28.79
N ASP A 78 -9.26 0.10 28.98
CA ASP A 78 -9.64 -1.32 29.04
C ASP A 78 -10.53 -1.67 30.25
N ARG A 79 -10.56 -0.82 31.28
CA ARG A 79 -11.36 -1.04 32.50
C ARG A 79 -12.79 -0.53 32.41
N TRP A 80 -13.10 0.27 31.39
CA TRP A 80 -14.40 0.95 31.25
C TRP A 80 -15.31 0.24 30.24
N ASP A 81 -16.62 0.43 30.41
CA ASP A 81 -17.59 -0.05 29.43
C ASP A 81 -17.32 0.68 28.11
N ARG A 82 -17.01 -0.08 27.06
CA ARG A 82 -16.57 0.44 25.76
C ARG A 82 -17.65 1.27 25.09
N ARG A 83 -18.91 0.80 25.17
CA ARG A 83 -20.05 1.47 24.54
C ARG A 83 -20.34 2.78 25.25
N LEU A 84 -20.41 2.77 26.58
CA LEU A 84 -20.61 3.99 27.37
C LEU A 84 -19.44 4.96 27.21
N THR A 85 -18.20 4.47 27.17
CA THR A 85 -17.01 5.30 26.95
C THR A 85 -17.12 6.06 25.63
N MET A 86 -17.49 5.38 24.54
CA MET A 86 -17.68 6.03 23.24
C MET A 86 -18.83 7.05 23.27
N VAL A 87 -20.00 6.67 23.79
CA VAL A 87 -21.19 7.55 23.85
C VAL A 87 -20.93 8.80 24.70
N VAL A 88 -20.40 8.63 25.91
CA VAL A 88 -20.11 9.75 26.82
C VAL A 88 -19.06 10.67 26.22
N SER A 89 -18.02 10.12 25.59
CA SER A 89 -16.98 10.92 24.93
C SER A 89 -17.57 11.78 23.81
N ASP A 90 -18.41 11.20 22.94
CA ASP A 90 -19.05 11.96 21.86
C ASP A 90 -20.05 13.01 22.38
N CYS A 91 -20.81 12.70 23.43
CA CYS A 91 -21.68 13.69 24.07
C CYS A 91 -20.89 14.86 24.69
N LEU A 92 -19.75 14.58 25.35
CA LEU A 92 -18.89 15.62 25.91
C LEU A 92 -18.23 16.45 24.80
N ARG A 93 -17.78 15.84 23.69
CA ARG A 93 -17.28 16.57 22.53
C ARG A 93 -18.32 17.49 21.91
N PHE A 94 -19.57 17.02 21.76
CA PHE A 94 -20.70 17.85 21.33
C PHE A 94 -20.82 19.11 22.20
N LEU A 95 -20.83 18.96 23.51
CA LEU A 95 -20.94 20.10 24.44
C LEU A 95 -19.73 21.03 24.36
N LEU A 96 -18.52 20.48 24.27
CA LEU A 96 -17.29 21.27 24.15
C LEU A 96 -17.28 22.09 22.86
N PHE A 97 -17.56 21.49 21.70
CA PHE A 97 -17.59 22.24 20.43
C PHE A 97 -18.73 23.26 20.38
N LEU A 98 -19.90 22.94 20.93
CA LEU A 98 -21.01 23.89 21.04
C LEU A 98 -20.66 25.10 21.92
N SER A 99 -19.86 24.89 22.97
CA SER A 99 -19.47 25.95 23.91
C SER A 99 -18.47 26.96 23.33
N ILE A 100 -17.65 26.58 22.34
CA ILE A 100 -16.57 27.46 21.87
C ILE A 100 -17.11 28.73 21.18
N PRO A 101 -18.05 28.65 20.20
CA PRO A 101 -18.66 29.85 19.62
C PRO A 101 -19.39 30.73 20.65
N VAL A 102 -20.01 30.10 21.66
CA VAL A 102 -20.79 30.79 22.70
C VAL A 102 -19.89 31.61 23.62
N VAL A 103 -18.74 31.06 24.03
CA VAL A 103 -17.79 31.76 24.90
C VAL A 103 -16.97 32.77 24.12
N GLY A 104 -16.61 32.47 22.86
CA GLY A 104 -15.93 33.41 21.97
C GLY A 104 -14.54 33.86 22.43
N SER A 105 -13.82 33.06 23.22
CA SER A 105 -12.47 33.39 23.70
C SER A 105 -11.41 32.41 23.21
N LEU A 106 -10.22 32.93 22.88
CA LEU A 106 -9.11 32.09 22.41
C LEU A 106 -8.68 31.08 23.47
N THR A 107 -8.61 31.50 24.74
CA THR A 107 -8.22 30.62 25.85
C THR A 107 -9.17 29.44 25.97
N TRP A 108 -10.49 29.69 25.94
CA TRP A 108 -11.46 28.60 26.00
C TRP A 108 -11.42 27.70 24.76
N LEU A 109 -11.26 28.29 23.57
CA LEU A 109 -11.09 27.52 22.34
C LEU A 109 -9.93 26.52 22.43
N LEU A 110 -8.77 26.96 22.96
CA LEU A 110 -7.59 26.11 23.14
C LEU A 110 -7.83 25.02 24.19
N VAL A 111 -8.42 25.38 25.34
CA VAL A 111 -8.74 24.42 26.42
C VAL A 111 -9.74 23.38 25.93
N ALA A 112 -10.85 23.79 25.33
CA ALA A 112 -11.87 22.90 24.80
C ALA A 112 -11.31 21.98 23.70
N SER A 113 -10.44 22.50 22.82
CA SER A 113 -9.76 21.69 21.81
C SER A 113 -8.87 20.61 22.43
N ALA A 114 -8.12 20.93 23.48
CA ALA A 114 -7.32 19.94 24.20
C ALA A 114 -8.18 18.88 24.89
N LEU A 115 -9.30 19.29 25.52
CA LEU A 115 -10.23 18.37 26.17
C LEU A 115 -10.90 17.42 25.17
N VAL A 116 -11.29 17.91 23.99
CA VAL A 116 -11.80 17.07 22.88
C VAL A 116 -10.80 15.97 22.53
N GLU A 117 -9.51 16.31 22.43
CA GLU A 117 -8.47 15.34 22.08
C GLU A 117 -8.21 14.34 23.20
N VAL A 118 -8.31 14.75 24.47
CA VAL A 118 -8.31 13.80 25.61
C VAL A 118 -9.44 12.78 25.48
N LEU A 119 -10.65 13.22 25.12
CA LEU A 119 -11.77 12.33 24.86
C LEU A 119 -11.49 11.40 23.67
N SER A 120 -10.76 11.87 22.65
CA SER A 120 -10.31 11.06 21.49
C SER A 120 -9.33 9.97 21.86
N LEU A 121 -8.46 10.20 22.84
CA LEU A 121 -7.56 9.18 23.33
C LEU A 121 -8.29 8.01 24.02
N VAL A 122 -9.42 8.24 24.68
CA VAL A 122 -10.20 7.16 25.32
C VAL A 122 -11.19 6.50 24.37
N TRP A 123 -11.67 7.22 23.35
CA TRP A 123 -12.63 6.71 22.36
C TRP A 123 -11.99 5.70 21.39
N ILE A 124 -10.76 5.96 20.93
CA ILE A 124 -10.07 5.12 19.93
C ILE A 124 -9.90 3.65 20.41
N PRO A 125 -9.35 3.37 21.61
CA PRO A 125 -9.21 1.99 22.11
C PRO A 125 -10.56 1.29 22.28
N ALA A 126 -11.58 2.00 22.77
CA ALA A 126 -12.92 1.46 22.93
C ALA A 126 -13.54 1.04 21.58
N LYS A 127 -13.32 1.83 20.53
CA LYS A 127 -13.69 1.48 19.14
C LYS A 127 -12.91 0.27 18.65
N GLU A 128 -11.59 0.25 18.81
CA GLU A 128 -10.72 -0.83 18.30
C GLU A 128 -11.05 -2.17 18.94
N ALA A 129 -11.30 -2.19 20.24
CA ALA A 129 -11.70 -3.40 20.95
C ALA A 129 -13.11 -3.90 20.56
N SER A 130 -13.96 -3.03 19.97
CA SER A 130 -15.31 -3.38 19.54
C SER A 130 -15.34 -3.98 18.13
N VAL A 131 -14.41 -3.64 17.24
CA VAL A 131 -14.40 -4.11 15.84
C VAL A 131 -14.30 -5.63 15.71
N PRO A 132 -13.42 -6.34 16.45
CA PRO A 132 -13.31 -7.80 16.36
C PRO A 132 -14.59 -8.56 16.66
N HIS A 133 -15.39 -8.03 17.59
CA HIS A 133 -16.66 -8.62 18.01
C HIS A 133 -17.75 -8.39 16.96
N LEU A 134 -17.72 -7.26 16.26
CA LEU A 134 -18.76 -6.86 15.31
C LEU A 134 -18.50 -7.34 13.88
N ALA A 135 -17.26 -7.71 13.53
CA ALA A 135 -16.90 -8.08 12.16
C ALA A 135 -15.90 -9.27 12.10
N ARG A 136 -16.05 -10.25 12.98
CA ARG A 136 -15.13 -11.39 13.16
C ARG A 136 -14.78 -12.13 11.86
N GLU A 137 -15.74 -12.35 10.98
CA GLU A 137 -15.56 -13.06 9.70
C GLU A 137 -14.95 -12.19 8.60
N HIS A 138 -14.94 -10.86 8.77
CA HIS A 138 -14.54 -9.88 7.76
C HIS A 138 -13.60 -8.80 8.34
N LEU A 139 -12.69 -9.21 9.24
CA LEU A 139 -11.85 -8.27 10.01
C LEU A 139 -10.96 -7.41 9.14
N GLU A 140 -10.37 -7.99 8.10
CA GLU A 140 -9.52 -7.25 7.17
C GLU A 140 -10.32 -6.14 6.48
N SER A 141 -11.50 -6.46 5.95
CA SER A 141 -12.39 -5.49 5.32
C SER A 141 -12.86 -4.42 6.32
N ALA A 142 -13.14 -4.79 7.57
CA ALA A 142 -13.54 -3.87 8.62
C ALA A 142 -12.42 -2.88 8.99
N ASN A 143 -11.18 -3.34 9.05
CA ASN A 143 -10.01 -2.50 9.31
C ASN A 143 -9.71 -1.54 8.15
N GLN A 144 -9.80 -2.02 6.90
CA GLN A 144 -9.66 -1.18 5.71
C GLN A 144 -10.72 -0.07 5.67
N LEU A 145 -11.98 -0.41 5.95
CA LEU A 145 -13.06 0.57 6.05
C LEU A 145 -12.81 1.58 7.17
N SER A 146 -12.32 1.14 8.33
CA SER A 146 -12.02 2.04 9.44
C SER A 146 -10.93 3.06 9.08
N LEU A 147 -9.89 2.64 8.37
CA LEU A 147 -8.85 3.53 7.85
C LEU A 147 -9.43 4.54 6.84
N PHE A 148 -10.27 4.05 5.92
CA PHE A 148 -10.94 4.92 4.95
C PHE A 148 -11.85 5.95 5.63
N ALA A 149 -12.63 5.56 6.64
CA ALA A 149 -13.47 6.48 7.41
C ALA A 149 -12.64 7.54 8.16
N THR A 150 -11.50 7.14 8.73
CA THR A 150 -10.64 8.03 9.51
C THR A 150 -10.02 9.13 8.65
N TYR A 151 -9.40 8.75 7.53
CA TYR A 151 -8.64 9.69 6.69
C TYR A 151 -9.44 10.23 5.49
N GLY A 152 -10.31 9.41 4.91
CA GLY A 152 -11.14 9.80 3.77
C GLY A 152 -12.17 10.88 4.09
N SER A 153 -12.56 11.03 5.36
CA SER A 153 -13.53 12.05 5.80
C SER A 153 -12.97 13.48 5.78
N ALA A 154 -11.65 13.67 5.69
CA ALA A 154 -11.02 14.99 5.68
C ALA A 154 -11.41 15.82 4.45
N ALA A 155 -11.49 15.20 3.26
CA ALA A 155 -11.78 15.91 2.03
C ALA A 155 -13.24 16.41 1.97
N PRO A 156 -14.26 15.58 2.27
CA PRO A 156 -15.63 16.06 2.40
C PRO A 156 -15.77 17.16 3.46
N ALA A 157 -15.05 17.07 4.59
CA ALA A 157 -15.09 18.10 5.64
C ALA A 157 -14.54 19.44 5.13
N ALA A 158 -13.42 19.41 4.41
CA ALA A 158 -12.84 20.60 3.78
C ALA A 158 -13.77 21.24 2.73
N VAL A 159 -14.41 20.41 1.90
CA VAL A 159 -15.41 20.89 0.93
C VAL A 159 -16.58 21.54 1.64
N LEU A 160 -17.14 20.90 2.68
CA LEU A 160 -18.23 21.49 3.44
C LEU A 160 -17.82 22.81 4.09
N PHE A 161 -16.64 22.87 4.70
CA PHE A 161 -16.14 24.11 5.32
C PHE A 161 -16.02 25.26 4.29
N GLY A 162 -15.52 24.96 3.08
CA GLY A 162 -15.49 25.92 1.99
C GLY A 162 -16.89 26.41 1.58
N VAL A 163 -17.88 25.51 1.50
CA VAL A 163 -19.29 25.86 1.22
C VAL A 163 -19.87 26.73 2.35
N LEU A 164 -19.60 26.40 3.61
CA LEU A 164 -20.01 27.22 4.76
C LEU A 164 -19.38 28.62 4.70
N GLY A 165 -18.14 28.72 4.20
CA GLY A 165 -17.48 29.99 3.87
C GLY A 165 -18.28 30.87 2.90
N LEU A 166 -18.86 30.26 1.86
CA LEU A 166 -19.69 30.97 0.88
C LEU A 166 -21.06 31.37 1.44
N LEU A 167 -21.59 30.63 2.41
CA LEU A 167 -22.87 30.89 3.07
C LEU A 167 -22.76 31.84 4.28
N ALA A 168 -21.56 32.03 4.84
CA ALA A 168 -21.35 32.89 6.01
C ALA A 168 -21.92 34.32 5.83
N PRO A 169 -21.75 35.00 4.67
CA PRO A 169 -22.29 36.34 4.48
C PRO A 169 -23.83 36.41 4.50
N THR A 170 -24.54 35.33 4.09
CA THR A 170 -26.01 35.32 4.03
C THR A 170 -26.67 35.00 5.36
N THR A 171 -25.94 34.31 6.25
CA THR A 171 -26.46 33.89 7.56
C THR A 171 -26.13 34.86 8.69
N GLY A 172 -25.16 35.76 8.50
CA GLY A 172 -24.63 36.63 9.55
C GLY A 172 -23.79 35.88 10.61
N ILE A 173 -23.53 34.59 10.41
CA ILE A 173 -22.71 33.75 11.28
C ILE A 173 -21.40 33.43 10.53
N SER A 174 -20.26 33.55 11.20
CA SER A 174 -18.97 33.22 10.58
C SER A 174 -18.91 31.76 10.15
N ALA A 175 -18.18 31.47 9.07
CA ALA A 175 -17.99 30.11 8.58
C ALA A 175 -17.39 29.19 9.65
N ALA A 176 -16.50 29.75 10.46
CA ALA A 176 -15.94 29.06 11.62
C ALA A 176 -17.05 28.62 12.59
N ASN A 177 -17.93 29.52 13.03
CA ASN A 177 -19.01 29.18 13.97
C ASN A 177 -20.01 28.19 13.36
N LEU A 178 -20.39 28.37 12.09
CA LEU A 178 -21.23 27.40 11.37
C LEU A 178 -20.58 26.01 11.33
N GLY A 179 -19.29 25.95 11.03
CA GLY A 179 -18.50 24.72 11.04
C GLY A 179 -18.51 24.03 12.40
N MET A 180 -18.37 24.79 13.49
CA MET A 180 -18.41 24.25 14.86
C MET A 180 -19.79 23.71 15.25
N TYR A 181 -20.88 24.36 14.83
CA TYR A 181 -22.23 23.85 15.09
C TYR A 181 -22.51 22.56 14.33
N VAL A 182 -22.09 22.48 13.07
CA VAL A 182 -22.20 21.24 12.27
C VAL A 182 -21.36 20.14 12.90
N ASP A 183 -20.10 20.45 13.26
CA ASP A 183 -19.20 19.52 13.92
C ASP A 183 -19.79 18.97 15.23
N ALA A 184 -20.25 19.85 16.12
CA ALA A 184 -20.94 19.45 17.35
C ALA A 184 -22.10 18.47 17.05
N ALA A 185 -22.95 18.79 16.07
CA ALA A 185 -24.05 17.91 15.69
C ALA A 185 -23.56 16.53 15.21
N THR A 186 -22.44 16.45 14.48
CA THR A 186 -21.87 15.16 14.02
C THR A 186 -21.51 14.25 15.19
N PHE A 187 -20.92 14.78 16.27
CA PHE A 187 -20.65 14.01 17.49
C PHE A 187 -21.93 13.55 18.18
N LEU A 188 -22.95 14.40 18.28
CA LEU A 188 -24.24 14.00 18.86
C LEU A 188 -24.89 12.86 18.08
N PHE A 189 -24.85 12.92 16.74
CA PHE A 189 -25.34 11.84 15.88
C PHE A 189 -24.47 10.58 15.99
N ALA A 190 -23.14 10.70 16.07
CA ALA A 190 -22.25 9.57 16.30
C ALA A 190 -22.57 8.86 17.62
N ALA A 191 -22.75 9.62 18.71
CA ALA A 191 -23.16 9.10 20.02
C ALA A 191 -24.48 8.33 19.92
N ALA A 192 -25.47 8.88 19.20
CA ALA A 192 -26.76 8.22 18.98
C ALA A 192 -26.64 6.91 18.17
N GLN A 193 -25.71 6.83 17.21
CA GLN A 193 -25.45 5.59 16.46
C GLN A 193 -24.79 4.53 17.36
N VAL A 194 -23.76 4.89 18.13
CA VAL A 194 -23.08 3.97 19.05
C VAL A 194 -24.02 3.51 20.16
N PHE A 195 -24.85 4.41 20.69
CA PHE A 195 -25.85 4.08 21.71
C PHE A 195 -26.84 3.01 21.21
N ARG A 196 -27.06 2.87 19.90
CA ARG A 196 -27.96 1.84 19.36
C ARG A 196 -27.30 0.47 19.17
N ILE A 197 -26.00 0.32 19.42
CA ILE A 197 -25.28 -0.95 19.29
C ILE A 197 -25.38 -1.70 20.62
N ARG A 198 -26.20 -2.74 20.69
CA ARG A 198 -26.39 -3.53 21.93
C ARG A 198 -25.44 -4.72 22.02
N GLU A 199 -24.79 -5.04 20.90
CA GLU A 199 -23.91 -6.20 20.72
C GLU A 199 -22.49 -5.98 21.26
N ILE A 200 -22.15 -4.76 21.70
CA ILE A 200 -20.84 -4.46 22.30
C ILE A 200 -20.86 -4.91 23.76
N PRO A 201 -19.98 -5.85 24.19
CA PRO A 201 -19.92 -6.29 25.57
C PRO A 201 -19.55 -5.15 26.53
N SER A 202 -20.23 -5.06 27.67
CA SER A 202 -19.96 -4.08 28.72
C SER A 202 -18.62 -4.28 29.44
N ARG A 203 -18.08 -5.50 29.41
CA ARG A 203 -16.75 -5.88 29.92
C ARG A 203 -16.22 -7.05 29.10
N VAL A 204 -14.92 -7.05 28.84
CA VAL A 204 -14.17 -8.26 28.47
C VAL A 204 -13.36 -8.66 29.69
N GLU A 205 -13.55 -9.90 30.16
CA GLU A 205 -12.61 -10.53 31.09
C GLU A 205 -11.23 -10.48 30.44
N ALA A 206 -10.29 -9.77 31.07
CA ALA A 206 -8.93 -9.70 30.57
C ALA A 206 -8.42 -11.14 30.34
N PRO A 207 -7.78 -11.44 29.19
CA PRO A 207 -7.10 -12.71 29.04
C PRO A 207 -6.15 -12.87 30.22
N SER A 208 -6.24 -14.03 30.88
CA SER A 208 -5.41 -14.48 31.98
C SER A 208 -3.96 -14.68 31.53
N HIS A 209 -3.27 -13.60 31.15
CA HIS A 209 -1.82 -13.54 31.21
C HIS A 209 -1.43 -13.28 32.66
N ALA A 210 -1.68 -14.29 33.49
CA ALA A 210 -1.28 -14.34 34.87
C ALA A 210 0.26 -14.43 34.93
N GLY A 211 0.92 -13.35 35.38
CA GLY A 211 2.27 -13.43 35.96
C GLY A 211 3.30 -12.43 35.45
N GLN A 212 3.11 -11.75 34.32
CA GLN A 212 4.09 -10.77 33.83
C GLN A 212 3.62 -9.35 34.14
N VAL A 213 4.40 -8.64 34.96
CA VAL A 213 4.21 -7.21 35.20
C VAL A 213 4.41 -6.49 33.87
N PRO A 214 3.40 -5.79 33.33
CA PRO A 214 3.57 -5.04 32.09
C PRO A 214 4.68 -4.00 32.28
N PRO A 215 5.58 -3.83 31.29
CA PRO A 215 6.68 -2.89 31.40
C PRO A 215 6.15 -1.48 31.64
N THR A 216 6.84 -0.72 32.49
CA THR A 216 6.46 0.69 32.73
C THR A 216 6.58 1.49 31.43
N VAL A 217 5.84 2.61 31.33
CA VAL A 217 5.92 3.52 30.17
C VAL A 217 7.37 3.96 29.92
N VAL A 218 8.12 4.27 30.97
CA VAL A 218 9.52 4.70 30.89
C VAL A 218 10.40 3.58 30.35
N GLN A 219 10.20 2.35 30.82
CA GLN A 219 10.94 1.19 30.33
C GLN A 219 10.65 0.92 28.85
N SER A 220 9.39 0.97 28.44
CA SER A 220 8.97 0.80 27.04
C SER A 220 9.60 1.85 26.11
N VAL A 221 9.64 3.11 26.53
CA VAL A 221 10.29 4.19 25.79
C VAL A 221 11.80 3.98 25.70
N ARG A 222 12.45 3.58 26.81
CA ARG A 222 13.90 3.33 26.85
C ARG A 222 14.30 2.19 25.92
N GLU A 223 13.54 1.10 25.92
CA GLU A 223 13.80 -0.08 25.08
C GLU A 223 13.57 0.22 23.61
N GLY A 224 12.48 0.92 23.26
CA GLY A 224 12.24 1.37 21.89
C GLY A 224 13.36 2.29 21.38
N LEU A 225 13.87 3.18 22.23
CA LEU A 225 14.94 4.11 21.86
C LEU A 225 16.29 3.41 21.73
N ALA A 226 16.57 2.42 22.58
CA ALA A 226 17.77 1.59 22.49
C ALA A 226 17.80 0.81 21.18
N PHE A 227 16.68 0.20 20.79
CA PHE A 227 16.54 -0.53 19.52
C PHE A 227 16.67 0.40 18.30
N ALA A 228 16.02 1.56 18.33
CA ALA A 228 16.14 2.56 17.27
C ALA A 228 17.58 3.07 17.09
N ARG A 229 18.40 3.07 18.15
CA ARG A 229 19.81 3.48 18.09
C ARG A 229 20.74 2.36 17.61
N SER A 230 20.43 1.10 17.90
CA SER A 230 21.28 -0.03 17.52
C SER A 230 21.14 -0.40 16.05
N SER A 231 19.96 -0.23 15.45
CA SER A 231 19.72 -0.53 14.04
C SER A 231 19.88 0.70 13.15
N VAL A 232 20.88 0.64 12.25
CA VAL A 232 21.12 1.69 11.23
C VAL A 232 19.89 1.88 10.34
N LEU A 233 19.22 0.78 9.99
CA LEU A 233 18.04 0.78 9.16
C LEU A 233 16.87 1.46 9.87
N VAL A 234 16.58 1.09 11.11
CA VAL A 234 15.48 1.70 11.91
C VAL A 234 15.75 3.19 12.12
N ARG A 235 16.99 3.58 12.38
CA ARG A 235 17.39 4.98 12.48
C ARG A 235 17.15 5.74 11.17
N GLY A 236 17.57 5.17 10.03
CA GLY A 236 17.33 5.76 8.71
C GLY A 236 15.85 5.91 8.39
N LEU A 237 15.05 4.88 8.71
CA LEU A 237 13.59 4.90 8.57
C LEU A 237 12.96 5.99 9.43
N LEU A 238 13.34 6.09 10.71
CA LEU A 238 12.83 7.12 11.62
C LEU A 238 13.15 8.53 11.11
N VAL A 239 14.41 8.79 10.74
CA VAL A 239 14.81 10.10 10.21
C VAL A 239 14.03 10.44 8.94
N GLY A 240 13.86 9.47 8.04
CA GLY A 240 13.09 9.66 6.80
C GLY A 240 11.61 9.94 7.05
N MET A 241 10.97 9.17 7.94
CA MET A 241 9.56 9.34 8.30
C MET A 241 9.28 10.69 8.97
N LEU A 242 10.12 11.09 9.93
CA LEU A 242 10.02 12.40 10.59
C LEU A 242 10.26 13.53 9.58
N GLY A 243 11.26 13.40 8.69
CA GLY A 243 11.49 14.40 7.64
C GLY A 243 10.30 14.60 6.68
N ALA A 244 9.67 13.51 6.23
CA ALA A 244 8.46 13.59 5.40
C ALA A 244 7.29 14.26 6.14
N LEU A 245 7.10 13.91 7.42
CA LEU A 245 6.02 14.47 8.22
C LEU A 245 6.24 15.95 8.52
N ALA A 246 7.48 16.33 8.85
CA ALA A 246 7.87 17.73 9.01
C ALA A 246 7.57 18.55 7.74
N ALA A 247 7.85 18.01 6.55
CA ALA A 247 7.53 18.70 5.30
C ALA A 247 6.03 19.03 5.18
N ALA A 248 5.14 18.07 5.48
CA ALA A 248 3.69 18.32 5.52
C ALA A 248 3.30 19.29 6.65
N GLY A 249 3.94 19.16 7.83
CA GLY A 249 3.72 20.00 9.00
C GLY A 249 4.00 21.49 8.75
N VAL A 250 5.02 21.82 7.96
CA VAL A 250 5.32 23.23 7.60
C VAL A 250 4.16 23.86 6.83
N VAL A 251 3.53 23.13 5.91
CA VAL A 251 2.34 23.60 5.16
C VAL A 251 1.14 23.72 6.08
N ILE A 252 0.90 22.75 6.95
CA ILE A 252 -0.24 22.78 7.87
C ILE A 252 -0.14 23.97 8.83
N GLY A 253 1.04 24.19 9.42
CA GLY A 253 1.27 25.27 10.39
C GLY A 253 1.18 26.67 9.76
N ASN A 254 1.68 26.85 8.53
CA ASN A 254 1.68 28.16 7.87
C ASN A 254 0.52 28.35 6.87
N GLY A 255 -0.28 27.33 6.59
CA GLY A 255 -1.16 27.27 5.42
C GLY A 255 -2.22 28.36 5.38
N SER A 256 -2.82 28.71 6.51
CA SER A 256 -3.84 29.77 6.57
C SER A 256 -3.24 31.15 6.24
N GLN A 257 -2.06 31.45 6.79
CA GLN A 257 -1.35 32.69 6.51
C GLN A 257 -0.73 32.71 5.11
N PHE A 258 -0.27 31.57 4.61
CA PHE A 258 0.21 31.44 3.24
C PHE A 258 -0.90 31.80 2.25
N VAL A 259 -2.11 31.27 2.45
CA VAL A 259 -3.25 31.60 1.61
C VAL A 259 -3.62 33.07 1.72
N ALA A 260 -3.75 33.59 2.94
CA ALA A 260 -4.20 34.96 3.15
C ALA A 260 -3.21 36.01 2.64
N THR A 261 -1.90 35.76 2.76
CA THR A 261 -0.86 36.79 2.52
C THR A 261 -0.04 36.58 1.26
N VAL A 262 0.13 35.35 0.78
CA VAL A 262 0.90 35.03 -0.43
C VAL A 262 -0.01 34.78 -1.62
N LEU A 263 -1.06 33.98 -1.43
CA LEU A 263 -1.96 33.60 -2.53
C LEU A 263 -3.17 34.53 -2.69
N ALA A 264 -3.33 35.50 -1.79
CA ALA A 264 -4.49 36.40 -1.73
C ALA A 264 -5.84 35.66 -1.73
N GLY A 265 -5.90 34.50 -1.08
CA GLY A 265 -7.11 33.68 -0.96
C GLY A 265 -7.86 33.90 0.35
N GLY A 266 -9.15 33.61 0.36
CA GLY A 266 -9.99 33.60 1.56
C GLY A 266 -10.02 32.23 2.26
N GLU A 267 -10.95 32.08 3.22
CA GLU A 267 -11.13 30.83 3.99
C GLU A 267 -11.39 29.62 3.11
N ALA A 268 -12.11 29.78 1.99
CA ALA A 268 -12.36 28.71 1.02
C ALA A 268 -11.07 28.20 0.35
N ALA A 269 -10.11 29.08 0.06
CA ALA A 269 -8.82 28.68 -0.52
C ALA A 269 -7.94 27.95 0.51
N TYR A 270 -8.04 28.34 1.80
CA TYR A 270 -7.39 27.60 2.89
C TYR A 270 -7.98 26.21 3.08
N ALA A 271 -9.31 26.11 3.09
CA ALA A 271 -10.01 24.83 3.14
C ALA A 271 -9.59 23.91 1.98
N LEU A 272 -9.50 24.47 0.76
CA LEU A 272 -9.08 23.74 -0.43
C LEU A 272 -7.64 23.21 -0.32
N LEU A 273 -6.67 24.05 0.08
CA LEU A 273 -5.29 23.59 0.27
C LEU A 273 -5.20 22.54 1.38
N PHE A 274 -5.87 22.76 2.50
CA PHE A 274 -5.86 21.82 3.61
C PHE A 274 -6.45 20.47 3.18
N GLY A 275 -7.63 20.48 2.56
CA GLY A 275 -8.26 19.28 2.00
C GLY A 275 -7.36 18.56 0.99
N ALA A 276 -6.66 19.30 0.12
CA ALA A 276 -5.74 18.75 -0.86
C ALA A 276 -4.57 17.99 -0.21
N VAL A 277 -4.03 18.44 0.94
CA VAL A 277 -2.97 17.70 1.68
C VAL A 277 -3.47 16.30 2.03
N PHE A 278 -4.66 16.19 2.64
CA PHE A 278 -5.18 14.91 3.13
C PHE A 278 -5.67 14.00 2.00
N VAL A 279 -6.27 14.55 0.94
CA VAL A 279 -6.55 13.80 -0.29
C VAL A 279 -5.25 13.23 -0.85
N GLY A 280 -4.21 14.06 -0.93
CA GLY A 280 -2.87 13.62 -1.30
C GLY A 280 -2.41 12.45 -0.44
N ILE A 281 -2.40 12.58 0.89
CA ILE A 281 -1.99 11.53 1.83
C ILE A 281 -2.78 10.23 1.58
N ALA A 282 -4.10 10.32 1.47
CA ALA A 282 -4.96 9.17 1.22
C ALA A 282 -4.62 8.47 -0.12
N LEU A 283 -4.40 9.24 -1.19
CA LEU A 283 -3.97 8.71 -2.49
C LEU A 283 -2.58 8.09 -2.41
N GLY A 284 -1.65 8.72 -1.70
CA GLY A 284 -0.29 8.20 -1.46
C GLY A 284 -0.30 6.86 -0.75
N VAL A 285 -1.10 6.73 0.31
CA VAL A 285 -1.28 5.48 1.07
C VAL A 285 -1.96 4.40 0.22
N ALA A 286 -3.02 4.74 -0.51
CA ALA A 286 -3.83 3.77 -1.24
C ALA A 286 -3.20 3.31 -2.57
N LEU A 287 -2.61 4.24 -3.33
CA LEU A 287 -2.10 3.99 -4.68
C LEU A 287 -0.58 3.85 -4.71
N GLY A 288 0.14 4.48 -3.78
CA GLY A 288 1.59 4.55 -3.80
C GLY A 288 2.30 3.19 -3.76
N PRO A 289 1.90 2.21 -2.90
CA PRO A 289 2.51 0.88 -2.91
C PRO A 289 2.33 0.13 -4.24
N LYS A 290 1.22 0.36 -4.95
CA LYS A 290 0.99 -0.20 -6.29
C LYS A 290 1.81 0.53 -7.35
N ALA A 291 1.89 1.86 -7.26
CA ALA A 291 2.66 2.70 -8.18
C ALA A 291 4.17 2.39 -8.13
N LEU A 292 4.68 2.03 -6.96
CA LEU A 292 6.09 1.68 -6.74
C LEU A 292 6.34 0.16 -6.64
N GLY A 293 5.39 -0.69 -7.04
CA GLY A 293 5.48 -2.14 -6.86
C GLY A 293 6.69 -2.82 -7.53
N GLY A 294 7.29 -2.18 -8.54
CA GLY A 294 8.53 -2.65 -9.18
C GLY A 294 9.83 -2.17 -8.53
N MET A 295 9.76 -1.22 -7.59
CA MET A 295 10.93 -0.71 -6.87
C MET A 295 11.09 -1.38 -5.51
N SER A 296 12.34 -1.53 -5.05
CA SER A 296 12.59 -1.91 -3.65
C SER A 296 12.00 -0.85 -2.71
N ARG A 297 11.27 -1.32 -1.69
CA ARG A 297 10.69 -0.45 -0.64
C ARG A 297 11.76 0.35 0.09
N ARG A 298 12.96 -0.23 0.27
CA ARG A 298 14.08 0.45 0.93
C ARG A 298 14.63 1.59 0.07
N ARG A 299 14.75 1.39 -1.25
CA ARG A 299 15.19 2.44 -2.20
C ARG A 299 14.16 3.52 -2.44
N SER A 300 12.87 3.20 -2.40
CA SER A 300 11.83 4.16 -2.74
C SER A 300 11.61 5.23 -1.67
N LEU A 301 11.95 4.97 -0.40
CA LEU A 301 11.66 5.90 0.69
C LEU A 301 12.34 7.26 0.51
N GLY A 302 13.64 7.29 0.22
CA GLY A 302 14.39 8.54 0.01
C GLY A 302 13.81 9.42 -1.13
N PRO A 303 13.61 8.89 -2.35
CA PRO A 303 12.98 9.60 -3.46
C PRO A 303 11.58 10.14 -3.12
N THR A 304 10.78 9.41 -2.36
CA THR A 304 9.45 9.93 -1.95
C THR A 304 9.57 11.13 -1.02
N ILE A 305 10.50 11.12 -0.06
CA ILE A 305 10.78 12.28 0.80
C ILE A 305 11.32 13.46 -0.02
N CYS A 306 12.21 13.20 -0.98
CA CYS A 306 12.70 14.22 -1.90
C CYS A 306 11.56 14.83 -2.75
N GLY A 307 10.61 14.01 -3.20
CA GLY A 307 9.41 14.47 -3.91
C GLY A 307 8.59 15.44 -3.06
N ALA A 308 8.36 15.11 -1.79
CA ALA A 308 7.70 16.01 -0.84
C ALA A 308 8.49 17.33 -0.66
N GLY A 309 9.81 17.25 -0.47
CA GLY A 309 10.67 18.44 -0.36
C GLY A 309 10.65 19.33 -1.61
N ALA A 310 10.65 18.73 -2.80
CA ALA A 310 10.56 19.46 -4.06
C ALA A 310 9.22 20.20 -4.22
N CYS A 311 8.10 19.58 -3.80
CA CYS A 311 6.80 20.25 -3.79
C CYS A 311 6.79 21.48 -2.85
N LEU A 312 7.44 21.40 -1.68
CA LEU A 312 7.59 22.55 -0.78
C LEU A 312 8.40 23.69 -1.41
N VAL A 313 9.54 23.37 -2.02
CA VAL A 313 10.37 24.36 -2.72
C VAL A 313 9.57 25.02 -3.85
N PHE A 314 8.81 24.23 -4.61
CA PHE A 314 7.95 24.74 -5.67
C PHE A 314 6.91 25.72 -5.13
N MET A 315 6.22 25.38 -4.03
CA MET A 315 5.22 26.27 -3.41
C MET A 315 5.84 27.58 -2.90
N ALA A 316 7.09 27.56 -2.43
CA ALA A 316 7.79 28.76 -1.97
C ALA A 316 8.07 29.76 -3.10
N VAL A 317 8.31 29.25 -4.32
CA VAL A 317 8.74 30.06 -5.47
C VAL A 317 7.58 30.40 -6.43
N VAL A 318 6.55 29.55 -6.50
CA VAL A 318 5.43 29.70 -7.44
C VAL A 318 4.11 29.95 -6.67
N PRO A 319 3.81 31.20 -6.28
CA PRO A 319 2.65 31.55 -5.46
C PRO A 319 1.35 31.65 -6.29
N VAL A 320 1.06 30.64 -7.12
CA VAL A 320 -0.17 30.58 -7.92
C VAL A 320 -1.12 29.55 -7.32
N LEU A 321 -2.28 29.98 -6.81
CA LEU A 321 -3.20 29.13 -6.04
C LEU A 321 -3.47 27.77 -6.70
N ALA A 322 -3.81 27.76 -8.00
CA ALA A 322 -4.10 26.51 -8.72
C ALA A 322 -2.90 25.55 -8.76
N LEU A 323 -1.70 26.06 -9.02
CA LEU A 323 -0.47 25.25 -9.04
C LEU A 323 -0.06 24.79 -7.64
N VAL A 324 -0.27 25.63 -6.63
CA VAL A 324 -0.05 25.28 -5.22
C VAL A 324 -1.00 24.17 -4.79
N VAL A 325 -2.28 24.19 -5.17
CA VAL A 325 -3.23 23.10 -4.86
C VAL A 325 -2.71 21.76 -5.40
N VAL A 326 -2.22 21.74 -6.65
CA VAL A 326 -1.62 20.54 -7.25
C VAL A 326 -0.35 20.12 -6.51
N ALA A 327 0.54 21.07 -6.20
CA ALA A 327 1.78 20.78 -5.47
C ALA A 327 1.51 20.24 -4.06
N VAL A 328 0.49 20.75 -3.38
CA VAL A 328 0.06 20.30 -2.05
C VAL A 328 -0.54 18.90 -2.10
N LEU A 329 -1.32 18.59 -3.15
CA LEU A 329 -1.84 17.23 -3.36
C LEU A 329 -0.69 16.24 -3.59
N LEU A 330 0.30 16.61 -4.41
CA LEU A 330 1.49 15.79 -4.64
C LEU A 330 2.36 15.65 -3.38
N LEU A 331 2.55 16.74 -2.63
CA LEU A 331 3.22 16.74 -1.32
C LEU A 331 2.56 15.73 -0.38
N GLY A 332 1.24 15.79 -0.26
CA GLY A 332 0.45 14.84 0.52
C GLY A 332 0.66 13.40 0.05
N ALA A 333 0.63 13.15 -1.27
CA ALA A 333 0.82 11.82 -1.84
C ALA A 333 2.22 11.25 -1.54
N PHE A 334 3.26 12.06 -1.67
CA PHE A 334 4.62 11.68 -1.31
C PHE A 334 4.76 11.43 0.19
N ALA A 335 4.20 12.28 1.05
CA ALA A 335 4.23 12.11 2.50
C ALA A 335 3.47 10.84 2.95
N GLY A 336 2.28 10.59 2.40
CA GLY A 336 1.49 9.39 2.67
C GLY A 336 2.19 8.11 2.21
N LEU A 337 2.83 8.15 1.04
CA LEU A 337 3.62 7.03 0.53
C LEU A 337 4.88 6.78 1.36
N ALA A 338 5.59 7.82 1.77
CA ALA A 338 6.73 7.71 2.67
C ALA A 338 6.31 7.11 4.03
N TYR A 339 5.16 7.55 4.56
CA TYR A 339 4.60 7.03 5.82
C TYR A 339 4.28 5.54 5.75
N VAL A 340 3.49 5.10 4.76
CA VAL A 340 3.13 3.67 4.63
C VAL A 340 4.33 2.79 4.34
N THR A 341 5.28 3.28 3.53
CA THR A 341 6.52 2.55 3.21
C THR A 341 7.39 2.41 4.45
N GLY A 342 7.59 3.50 5.20
CA GLY A 342 8.37 3.51 6.44
C GLY A 342 7.79 2.57 7.50
N LEU A 343 6.47 2.61 7.74
CA LEU A 343 5.81 1.69 8.66
C LEU A 343 5.90 0.23 8.22
N THR A 344 5.76 -0.04 6.92
CA THR A 344 5.87 -1.41 6.42
C THR A 344 7.27 -1.96 6.62
N LEU A 345 8.30 -1.17 6.28
CA LEU A 345 9.70 -1.56 6.48
C LEU A 345 10.00 -1.74 7.97
N LEU A 346 9.54 -0.84 8.83
CA LEU A 346 9.70 -0.99 10.27
C LEU A 346 9.06 -2.29 10.78
N GLY A 347 7.86 -2.64 10.29
CA GLY A 347 7.18 -3.88 10.66
C GLY A 347 7.93 -5.15 10.26
N GLN A 348 8.65 -5.11 9.14
CA GLN A 348 9.45 -6.25 8.65
C GLN A 348 10.75 -6.44 9.44
N GLU A 349 11.26 -5.40 10.10
CA GLU A 349 12.59 -5.37 10.71
C GLU A 349 12.55 -5.52 12.24
N VAL A 350 11.35 -5.40 12.83
CA VAL A 350 11.16 -5.46 14.27
C VAL A 350 10.56 -6.81 14.67
N GLU A 351 11.30 -7.52 15.53
CA GLU A 351 10.90 -8.78 16.16
C GLU A 351 9.59 -8.62 16.97
N ASP A 352 8.78 -9.67 17.03
CA ASP A 352 7.45 -9.65 17.65
C ASP A 352 7.47 -9.14 19.10
N GLU A 353 8.52 -9.44 19.85
CA GLU A 353 8.67 -9.09 21.28
C GLU A 353 8.83 -7.57 21.51
N VAL A 354 9.53 -6.86 20.62
CA VAL A 354 9.78 -5.42 20.74
C VAL A 354 8.84 -4.59 19.84
N ARG A 355 8.07 -5.22 18.95
CA ARG A 355 7.20 -4.56 17.96
C ARG A 355 6.27 -3.52 18.58
N GLY A 356 5.50 -3.89 19.61
CA GLY A 356 4.56 -2.96 20.24
C GLY A 356 5.24 -1.72 20.84
N ARG A 357 6.41 -1.91 21.47
CA ARG A 357 7.21 -0.84 22.09
C ARG A 357 7.82 0.09 21.05
N THR A 358 8.41 -0.48 20.00
CA THR A 358 9.01 0.29 18.90
C THR A 358 7.96 1.09 18.14
N PHE A 359 6.82 0.49 17.78
CA PHE A 359 5.72 1.21 17.12
C PHE A 359 5.12 2.29 18.02
N GLY A 360 5.00 2.04 19.33
CA GLY A 360 4.58 3.04 20.31
C GLY A 360 5.51 4.25 20.32
N LEU A 361 6.82 4.02 20.34
CA LEU A 361 7.82 5.09 20.27
C LEU A 361 7.75 5.86 18.94
N VAL A 362 7.70 5.16 17.80
CA VAL A 362 7.65 5.80 16.48
C VAL A 362 6.43 6.70 16.36
N ASN A 363 5.25 6.23 16.77
CA ASN A 363 4.03 7.03 16.77
C ASN A 363 4.14 8.24 17.71
N ALA A 364 4.75 8.08 18.88
CA ALA A 364 4.99 9.20 19.80
C ALA A 364 5.94 10.24 19.19
N LEU A 365 7.06 9.80 18.60
CA LEU A 365 8.04 10.68 17.95
C LEU A 365 7.42 11.44 16.78
N MET A 366 6.61 10.77 15.95
CA MET A 366 5.89 11.42 14.85
C MET A 366 4.94 12.51 15.36
N ARG A 367 4.21 12.27 16.44
CA ARG A 367 3.32 13.29 17.04
C ARG A 367 4.10 14.47 17.61
N ILE A 368 5.21 14.18 18.29
CA ILE A 368 6.13 15.21 18.82
C ILE A 368 6.72 16.05 17.69
N ASP A 369 7.17 15.42 16.62
CA ASP A 369 7.74 16.08 15.45
C ASP A 369 6.71 17.00 14.76
N LEU A 370 5.51 16.48 14.51
CA LEU A 370 4.43 17.29 13.95
C LEU A 370 4.08 18.48 14.86
N LEU A 371 4.00 18.24 16.18
CA LEU A 371 3.78 19.30 17.18
C LEU A 371 4.89 20.35 17.12
N LEU A 372 6.15 19.92 17.10
CA LEU A 372 7.32 20.81 17.05
C LEU A 372 7.30 21.65 15.79
N VAL A 373 7.12 21.03 14.61
CA VAL A 373 7.16 21.71 13.32
C VAL A 373 6.02 22.70 13.18
N VAL A 374 4.80 22.31 13.52
CA VAL A 374 3.63 23.19 13.44
C VAL A 374 3.72 24.35 14.44
N THR A 375 4.42 24.15 15.55
CA THR A 375 4.65 25.20 16.55
C THR A 375 5.80 26.13 16.13
N VAL A 376 6.88 25.60 15.59
CA VAL A 376 8.11 26.35 15.27
C VAL A 376 8.01 27.04 13.92
N ALA A 377 7.47 26.40 12.89
CA ALA A 377 7.47 26.96 11.54
C ALA A 377 6.76 28.32 11.43
N PRO A 378 5.58 28.55 12.04
CA PRO A 378 4.96 29.88 12.05
C PRO A 378 5.77 30.93 12.83
N ARG A 379 6.53 30.51 13.85
CA ARG A 379 7.43 31.41 14.59
C ARG A 379 8.61 31.84 13.74
N VAL A 380 9.21 30.90 13.01
CA VAL A 380 10.29 31.20 12.06
C VAL A 380 9.77 32.15 10.98
N ALA A 381 8.59 31.88 10.40
CA ALA A 381 7.98 32.75 9.40
C ALA A 381 7.67 34.15 9.96
N GLY A 382 7.12 34.22 11.19
CA GLY A 382 6.82 35.48 11.86
C GLY A 382 8.06 36.29 12.24
N ALA A 383 9.14 35.63 12.66
CA ALA A 383 10.41 36.27 13.02
C ALA A 383 11.14 36.83 11.80
N ILE A 384 11.06 36.14 10.65
CA ILE A 384 11.56 36.65 9.37
C ILE A 384 10.68 37.81 8.88
N GLY A 385 9.37 37.78 9.12
CA GLY A 385 8.48 38.88 8.74
C GLY A 385 8.37 39.06 7.22
N ARG A 386 8.04 40.28 6.78
CA ARG A 386 7.92 40.64 5.36
C ARG A 386 8.89 41.76 5.04
N HIS A 387 9.75 41.54 4.07
CA HIS A 387 10.78 42.49 3.67
C HIS A 387 10.72 42.74 2.17
N LYS A 388 10.76 44.00 1.75
CA LYS A 388 10.98 44.36 0.35
C LYS A 388 12.48 44.52 0.11
N ILE A 389 13.06 43.64 -0.70
CA ILE A 389 14.46 43.74 -1.14
C ILE A 389 14.44 44.11 -2.63
N GLY A 390 14.59 45.40 -2.92
CA GLY A 390 14.41 45.92 -4.27
C GLY A 390 12.97 45.72 -4.77
N ALA A 391 12.81 45.08 -5.93
CA ALA A 391 11.51 44.75 -6.52
C ALA A 391 10.92 43.42 -6.00
N VAL A 392 11.67 42.64 -5.21
CA VAL A 392 11.24 41.32 -4.73
C VAL A 392 10.66 41.46 -3.33
N ASP A 393 9.44 40.96 -3.16
CA ASP A 393 8.78 40.85 -1.86
C ASP A 393 9.14 39.52 -1.21
N VAL A 394 9.98 39.57 -0.19
CA VAL A 394 10.43 38.40 0.56
C VAL A 394 9.51 38.22 1.76
N ASN A 395 8.68 37.18 1.70
CA ASN A 395 7.83 36.76 2.80
C ASN A 395 8.49 35.65 3.61
N GLY A 396 8.56 35.81 4.92
CA GLY A 396 9.04 34.81 5.87
C GLY A 396 8.35 33.45 5.76
N ILE A 397 7.10 33.40 5.29
CA ILE A 397 6.41 32.13 5.00
C ILE A 397 7.06 31.39 3.83
N SER A 398 7.29 32.07 2.70
CA SER A 398 7.96 31.47 1.54
C SER A 398 9.38 31.04 1.88
N VAL A 399 10.11 31.83 2.69
CA VAL A 399 11.43 31.44 3.19
C VAL A 399 11.36 30.19 4.08
N THR A 400 10.38 30.12 4.98
CA THR A 400 10.18 28.94 5.84
C THR A 400 9.84 27.69 5.04
N LEU A 401 8.98 27.81 4.01
CA LEU A 401 8.66 26.71 3.08
C LEU A 401 9.90 26.27 2.31
N LEU A 402 10.71 27.21 1.82
CA LEU A 402 11.96 26.92 1.12
C LEU A 402 12.96 26.17 2.01
N LEU A 403 13.19 26.67 3.23
CA LEU A 403 14.09 26.02 4.20
C LEU A 403 13.60 24.61 4.56
N GLY A 404 12.29 24.45 4.81
CA GLY A 404 11.69 23.15 5.06
C GLY A 404 11.83 22.19 3.87
N GLY A 405 11.63 22.68 2.65
CA GLY A 405 11.80 21.89 1.42
C GLY A 405 13.24 21.45 1.18
N LEU A 406 14.21 22.34 1.38
CA LEU A 406 15.65 22.03 1.28
C LEU A 406 16.08 21.02 2.36
N LEU A 407 15.58 21.17 3.59
CA LEU A 407 15.82 20.21 4.66
C LEU A 407 15.25 18.84 4.30
N ALA A 408 14.01 18.78 3.80
CA ALA A 408 13.37 17.52 3.38
C ALA A 408 14.12 16.86 2.21
N LEU A 409 14.63 17.64 1.24
CA LEU A 409 15.50 17.12 0.19
C LEU A 409 16.79 16.53 0.76
N GLY A 410 17.45 17.22 1.68
CA GLY A 410 18.65 16.72 2.36
C GLY A 410 18.39 15.43 3.14
N VAL A 411 17.29 15.38 3.90
CA VAL A 411 16.86 14.18 4.63
C VAL A 411 16.51 13.04 3.67
N GLY A 412 15.84 13.31 2.55
CA GLY A 412 15.52 12.30 1.55
C GLY A 412 16.76 11.72 0.89
N VAL A 413 17.76 12.55 0.58
CA VAL A 413 19.06 12.09 0.05
C VAL A 413 19.82 11.26 1.08
N LEU A 414 19.86 11.69 2.34
CA LEU A 414 20.48 10.92 3.42
C LEU A 414 19.78 9.57 3.59
N CYS A 415 18.46 9.58 3.66
CA CYS A 415 17.62 8.39 3.77
C CYS A 415 17.87 7.41 2.62
N PHE A 416 17.92 7.91 1.38
CA PHE A 416 18.26 7.08 0.22
C PHE A 416 19.63 6.42 0.38
N ARG A 417 20.66 7.20 0.73
CA ARG A 417 22.02 6.68 0.93
C ARG A 417 22.13 5.66 2.06
N THR A 418 21.35 5.82 3.13
CA THR A 418 21.38 4.89 4.27
C THR A 418 20.60 3.60 4.05
N LEU A 419 19.56 3.63 3.21
CA LEU A 419 18.65 2.50 3.00
C LEU A 419 18.83 1.82 1.65
N ASP A 420 19.69 2.34 0.76
CA ASP A 420 19.94 1.74 -0.55
C ASP A 420 20.46 0.31 -0.42
N ASP A 421 19.65 -0.66 -0.86
CA ASP A 421 19.96 -2.08 -0.88
C ASP A 421 20.59 -2.54 -2.20
N ARG A 422 20.76 -1.62 -3.18
CA ARG A 422 21.39 -1.87 -4.49
C ARG A 422 22.45 -0.82 -4.82
N PRO A 423 23.53 -0.72 -4.01
CA PRO A 423 24.58 0.25 -4.25
C PRO A 423 25.22 0.05 -5.63
N GLY A 424 25.36 1.14 -6.40
CA GLY A 424 25.96 1.14 -7.75
C GLY A 424 24.97 1.11 -8.91
N LEU A 425 23.69 0.77 -8.69
CA LEU A 425 22.65 0.90 -9.71
C LEU A 425 22.02 2.30 -9.67
N PRO A 426 21.99 3.07 -10.77
CA PRO A 426 21.46 4.41 -10.72
C PRO A 426 19.92 4.41 -10.61
N LEU A 427 19.38 5.31 -9.78
CA LEU A 427 17.94 5.42 -9.48
C LEU A 427 17.06 5.60 -10.73
N HIS A 428 17.57 6.25 -11.79
CA HIS A 428 16.79 6.46 -13.01
C HIS A 428 16.39 5.16 -13.69
N ARG A 429 17.16 4.06 -13.53
CA ARG A 429 16.79 2.75 -14.12
C ARG A 429 15.55 2.18 -13.46
N ASP A 430 15.50 2.23 -12.13
CA ASP A 430 14.32 1.82 -11.36
C ASP A 430 13.10 2.69 -11.72
N LEU A 431 13.28 4.01 -11.88
CA LEU A 431 12.20 4.92 -12.29
C LEU A 431 11.74 4.68 -13.73
N LEU A 432 12.67 4.42 -14.66
CA LEU A 432 12.36 4.08 -16.04
C LEU A 432 11.64 2.72 -16.14
N ALA A 433 12.00 1.75 -15.29
CA ALA A 433 11.32 0.47 -15.18
C ALA A 433 9.89 0.59 -14.62
N LEU A 434 9.59 1.64 -13.84
CA LEU A 434 8.20 1.93 -13.45
C LEU A 434 7.37 2.49 -14.62
N LEU A 435 7.98 3.32 -15.46
CA LEU A 435 7.33 3.88 -16.65
C LEU A 435 7.13 2.82 -17.75
N HIS A 436 8.09 1.92 -17.89
CA HIS A 436 8.03 0.77 -18.78
C HIS A 436 7.63 -0.45 -17.95
N ARG A 437 6.32 -0.67 -17.74
CA ARG A 437 5.77 -1.92 -17.14
C ARG A 437 6.04 -3.16 -17.99
N ARG A 438 7.30 -3.41 -18.34
CA ARG A 438 7.78 -4.70 -18.80
C ARG A 438 8.76 -5.17 -17.72
N PRO A 439 8.55 -6.33 -17.10
CA PRO A 439 9.60 -6.92 -16.29
C PRO A 439 10.87 -6.93 -17.14
N GLU A 440 11.98 -6.38 -16.63
CA GLU A 440 13.27 -6.52 -17.31
C GLU A 440 13.49 -8.02 -17.51
N LYS A 441 13.41 -8.49 -18.76
CA LYS A 441 13.95 -9.80 -19.11
C LYS A 441 15.40 -9.74 -18.68
N PRO A 442 15.87 -10.61 -17.77
CA PRO A 442 17.30 -10.70 -17.54
C PRO A 442 17.93 -10.99 -18.91
N SER A 443 19.02 -10.31 -19.24
CA SER A 443 19.67 -10.45 -20.55
C SER A 443 20.41 -11.78 -20.63
N TRP A 444 19.65 -12.87 -20.70
CA TRP A 444 20.17 -14.15 -21.16
C TRP A 444 20.24 -14.11 -22.69
N THR A 445 21.21 -14.83 -23.26
CA THR A 445 21.32 -15.00 -24.71
C THR A 445 20.47 -16.17 -25.22
N GLY A 446 20.07 -17.09 -24.34
CA GLY A 446 19.24 -18.24 -24.67
C GLY A 446 17.74 -17.93 -24.76
N VAL A 447 16.97 -18.89 -25.26
CA VAL A 447 15.53 -18.77 -25.51
C VAL A 447 14.79 -19.84 -24.73
N PHE A 448 13.69 -19.48 -24.07
CA PHE A 448 12.88 -20.40 -23.30
C PHE A 448 11.51 -20.64 -23.93
N VAL A 449 11.29 -21.87 -24.42
CA VAL A 449 10.03 -22.32 -25.02
C VAL A 449 9.36 -23.34 -24.10
N VAL A 450 8.07 -23.19 -23.87
CA VAL A 450 7.28 -24.14 -23.07
C VAL A 450 6.16 -24.72 -23.92
N LEU A 451 6.01 -26.04 -23.89
CA LEU A 451 4.86 -26.74 -24.45
C LEU A 451 3.83 -26.98 -23.34
N GLU A 452 2.63 -26.46 -23.54
CA GLU A 452 1.49 -26.62 -22.64
C GLU A 452 0.34 -27.36 -23.33
N GLY A 453 -0.55 -27.93 -22.53
CA GLY A 453 -1.72 -28.65 -23.03
C GLY A 453 -2.25 -29.71 -22.07
N GLY A 454 -3.47 -30.17 -22.35
CA GLY A 454 -4.11 -31.28 -21.65
C GLY A 454 -3.40 -32.62 -21.89
N GLU A 455 -3.91 -33.67 -21.27
CA GLU A 455 -3.38 -35.02 -21.44
C GLU A 455 -3.65 -35.58 -22.83
N GLY A 456 -2.70 -36.33 -23.38
CA GLY A 456 -2.75 -36.85 -24.75
C GLY A 456 -2.72 -35.79 -25.87
N ALA A 457 -2.41 -34.52 -25.57
CA ALA A 457 -2.32 -33.45 -26.58
C ALA A 457 -1.10 -33.56 -27.53
N GLY A 458 -0.17 -34.49 -27.28
CA GLY A 458 1.01 -34.70 -28.13
C GLY A 458 2.26 -33.89 -27.76
N LYS A 459 2.32 -33.33 -26.53
CA LYS A 459 3.46 -32.54 -26.02
C LYS A 459 4.80 -33.25 -26.20
N SER A 460 4.92 -34.50 -25.74
CA SER A 460 6.15 -35.30 -25.85
C SER A 460 6.58 -35.54 -27.31
N THR A 461 5.61 -35.71 -28.22
CA THR A 461 5.88 -35.85 -29.66
C THR A 461 6.46 -34.56 -30.23
N GLN A 462 5.83 -33.42 -29.93
CA GLN A 462 6.28 -32.12 -30.43
C GLN A 462 7.62 -31.69 -29.85
N LEU A 463 7.85 -31.98 -28.57
CA LEU A 463 9.11 -31.74 -27.89
C LEU A 463 10.27 -32.50 -28.56
N ARG A 464 10.08 -33.80 -28.84
CA ARG A 464 11.10 -34.62 -29.54
C ARG A 464 11.38 -34.12 -30.95
N LEU A 465 10.34 -33.73 -31.70
CA LEU A 465 10.51 -33.21 -33.06
C LEU A 465 11.24 -31.86 -33.05
N LEU A 466 10.89 -30.96 -32.11
CA LEU A 466 11.58 -29.68 -31.94
C LEU A 466 13.04 -29.87 -31.54
N GLU A 467 13.34 -30.78 -30.63
CA GLU A 467 14.72 -31.10 -30.24
C GLU A 467 15.55 -31.54 -31.45
N GLN A 468 15.00 -32.45 -32.27
CA GLN A 468 15.68 -32.96 -33.47
C GLN A 468 15.97 -31.84 -34.48
N GLU A 469 14.97 -31.02 -34.81
CA GLU A 469 15.11 -29.93 -35.79
C GLU A 469 16.05 -28.82 -35.31
N LEU A 470 15.92 -28.37 -34.06
CA LEU A 470 16.75 -27.29 -33.52
C LEU A 470 18.21 -27.73 -33.34
N THR A 471 18.44 -29.00 -32.96
CA THR A 471 19.79 -29.56 -32.88
C THR A 471 20.41 -29.69 -34.27
N ALA A 472 19.64 -30.14 -35.27
CA ALA A 472 20.08 -30.20 -36.67
C ALA A 472 20.40 -28.81 -37.25
N ALA A 473 19.71 -27.77 -36.77
CA ALA A 473 19.99 -26.37 -37.09
C ALA A 473 21.20 -25.77 -36.33
N GLY A 474 21.86 -26.54 -35.46
CA GLY A 474 23.10 -26.16 -34.77
C GLY A 474 22.91 -25.47 -33.41
N HIS A 475 21.70 -25.47 -32.83
CA HIS A 475 21.47 -24.92 -31.50
C HIS A 475 21.84 -25.91 -30.39
N GLU A 476 22.38 -25.41 -29.27
CA GLU A 476 22.38 -26.18 -28.01
C GLU A 476 20.92 -26.23 -27.50
N VAL A 477 20.31 -27.42 -27.51
CA VAL A 477 18.93 -27.61 -27.04
C VAL A 477 18.95 -28.33 -25.69
N VAL A 478 18.25 -27.75 -24.71
CA VAL A 478 18.03 -28.39 -23.40
C VAL A 478 16.56 -28.72 -23.27
N VAL A 479 16.25 -30.01 -23.42
CA VAL A 479 14.92 -30.54 -23.16
C VAL A 479 14.73 -30.78 -21.67
N THR A 480 13.61 -30.33 -21.13
CA THR A 480 13.28 -30.52 -19.72
C THR A 480 11.78 -30.67 -19.49
N ARG A 481 11.35 -30.87 -18.24
CA ARG A 481 9.94 -31.03 -17.85
C ARG A 481 9.67 -30.64 -16.41
N GLU A 482 8.44 -30.20 -16.16
CA GLU A 482 7.94 -29.99 -14.80
C GLU A 482 6.67 -30.82 -14.54
N PRO A 483 6.57 -31.52 -13.40
CA PRO A 483 7.59 -31.73 -12.38
C PRO A 483 8.54 -32.85 -12.75
N GLY A 484 9.73 -32.91 -12.14
CA GLY A 484 10.55 -34.12 -12.17
C GLY A 484 11.85 -34.10 -12.98
N ALA A 485 12.32 -32.94 -13.44
CA ALA A 485 13.60 -32.82 -14.16
C ALA A 485 14.85 -32.74 -13.27
N THR A 486 14.69 -32.76 -11.94
CA THR A 486 15.81 -32.74 -10.98
C THR A 486 15.73 -33.93 -10.01
N PRO A 487 16.83 -34.30 -9.29
CA PRO A 487 16.77 -35.41 -8.34
C PRO A 487 15.72 -35.25 -7.24
N ILE A 488 15.55 -34.04 -6.70
CA ILE A 488 14.48 -33.75 -5.73
C ILE A 488 13.13 -33.64 -6.44
N GLY A 489 13.10 -33.05 -7.63
CA GLY A 489 11.91 -32.97 -8.46
C GLY A 489 11.33 -34.34 -8.78
N ALA A 490 12.16 -35.34 -9.04
CA ALA A 490 11.73 -36.72 -9.30
C ALA A 490 11.01 -37.31 -8.08
N LYS A 491 11.48 -37.03 -6.86
CA LYS A 491 10.80 -37.42 -5.62
C LYS A 491 9.47 -36.68 -5.46
N ILE A 492 9.44 -35.39 -5.75
CA ILE A 492 8.21 -34.59 -5.71
C ILE A 492 7.21 -35.09 -6.76
N ARG A 493 7.66 -35.39 -7.98
CA ARG A 493 6.82 -35.96 -9.05
C ARG A 493 6.20 -37.29 -8.63
N ALA A 494 6.96 -38.16 -7.97
CA ALA A 494 6.42 -39.41 -7.44
C ALA A 494 5.27 -39.14 -6.46
N LEU A 495 5.46 -38.23 -5.49
CA LEU A 495 4.39 -37.83 -4.57
C LEU A 495 3.19 -37.19 -5.28
N LEU A 496 3.43 -36.41 -6.34
CA LEU A 496 2.36 -35.71 -7.04
C LEU A 496 1.52 -36.64 -7.93
N LEU A 497 2.13 -37.64 -8.57
CA LEU A 497 1.49 -38.41 -9.64
C LEU A 497 1.17 -39.86 -9.25
N ASP A 498 1.82 -40.42 -8.22
CA ASP A 498 1.54 -41.79 -7.79
C ASP A 498 0.11 -41.90 -7.21
N PRO A 499 -0.78 -42.71 -7.81
CA PRO A 499 -2.13 -42.95 -7.29
C PRO A 499 -2.14 -43.45 -5.84
N ALA A 500 -1.08 -44.13 -5.38
CA ALA A 500 -0.95 -44.61 -4.00
C ALA A 500 -0.80 -43.47 -2.97
N THR A 501 -0.46 -42.25 -3.41
CA THR A 501 -0.40 -41.08 -2.52
C THR A 501 -1.78 -40.70 -1.97
N GLY A 502 -2.86 -41.08 -2.66
CA GLY A 502 -4.22 -40.73 -2.28
C GLY A 502 -4.53 -39.23 -2.45
N THR A 503 -5.45 -38.72 -1.65
CA THR A 503 -5.94 -37.34 -1.80
C THR A 503 -4.98 -36.32 -1.16
N LEU A 504 -4.42 -35.42 -1.99
CA LEU A 504 -3.71 -34.24 -1.52
C LEU A 504 -4.65 -33.05 -1.39
N ALA A 505 -4.48 -32.26 -0.32
CA ALA A 505 -5.15 -30.97 -0.24
C ALA A 505 -4.69 -30.07 -1.42
N PRO A 506 -5.59 -29.35 -2.11
CA PRO A 506 -5.23 -28.53 -3.27
C PRO A 506 -4.06 -27.56 -3.04
N ARG A 507 -3.99 -26.93 -1.86
CA ARG A 507 -2.89 -26.04 -1.49
C ARG A 507 -1.56 -26.78 -1.36
N ALA A 508 -1.56 -27.99 -0.79
CA ALA A 508 -0.36 -28.81 -0.66
C ALA A 508 0.16 -29.25 -2.04
N GLU A 509 -0.75 -29.65 -2.94
CA GLU A 509 -0.42 -29.97 -4.34
C GLU A 509 0.24 -28.77 -5.02
N ALA A 510 -0.35 -27.57 -4.95
CA ALA A 510 0.22 -26.35 -5.54
C ALA A 510 1.60 -25.99 -4.97
N LEU A 511 1.81 -26.16 -3.66
CA LEU A 511 3.09 -25.92 -3.01
C LEU A 511 4.18 -26.89 -3.47
N LEU A 512 3.85 -28.16 -3.69
CA LEU A 512 4.79 -29.17 -4.17
C LEU A 512 5.23 -28.87 -5.61
N TYR A 513 4.30 -28.49 -6.50
CA TYR A 513 4.66 -28.02 -7.85
C TYR A 513 5.56 -26.77 -7.81
N ALA A 514 5.26 -25.81 -6.92
CA ALA A 514 6.10 -24.62 -6.76
C ALA A 514 7.51 -24.96 -6.25
N ALA A 515 7.64 -25.94 -5.34
CA ALA A 515 8.93 -26.39 -4.81
C ALA A 515 9.80 -27.09 -5.87
N ASP A 516 9.22 -28.00 -6.67
CA ASP A 516 9.92 -28.63 -7.80
C ASP A 516 10.42 -27.57 -8.79
N ARG A 517 9.55 -26.61 -9.12
CA ARG A 517 9.86 -25.54 -10.07
C ARG A 517 11.00 -24.64 -9.60
N ALA A 518 11.01 -24.23 -8.33
CA ALA A 518 12.08 -23.39 -7.79
C ALA A 518 13.45 -24.06 -7.98
N GLN A 519 13.55 -25.35 -7.67
CA GLN A 519 14.78 -26.11 -7.87
C GLN A 519 15.12 -26.25 -9.36
N HIS A 520 14.12 -26.57 -10.19
CA HIS A 520 14.30 -26.79 -11.62
C HIS A 520 14.80 -25.54 -12.35
N VAL A 521 14.23 -24.38 -12.04
CA VAL A 521 14.66 -23.10 -12.58
C VAL A 521 16.11 -22.79 -12.20
N GLU A 522 16.46 -22.98 -10.93
CA GLU A 522 17.80 -22.64 -10.44
C GLU A 522 18.89 -23.55 -11.00
N THR A 523 18.60 -24.84 -11.13
CA THR A 523 19.63 -25.84 -11.46
C THR A 523 19.67 -26.26 -12.93
N VAL A 524 18.60 -26.07 -13.69
CA VAL A 524 18.51 -26.51 -15.09
C VAL A 524 18.25 -25.34 -16.03
N VAL A 525 17.12 -24.65 -15.86
CA VAL A 525 16.64 -23.65 -16.84
C VAL A 525 17.56 -22.44 -16.89
N ARG A 526 17.80 -21.78 -15.75
CA ARG A 526 18.60 -20.55 -15.72
C ARG A 526 20.06 -20.77 -16.14
N PRO A 527 20.74 -21.84 -15.71
CA PRO A 527 22.08 -22.15 -16.22
C PRO A 527 22.12 -22.37 -17.73
N ALA A 528 21.11 -23.02 -18.32
CA ALA A 528 21.05 -23.23 -19.77
C ALA A 528 20.83 -21.92 -20.54
N LEU A 529 19.88 -21.09 -20.10
CA LEU A 529 19.61 -19.79 -20.73
C LEU A 529 20.83 -18.85 -20.68
N ARG A 530 21.57 -18.86 -19.57
CA ARG A 530 22.81 -18.07 -19.40
C ARG A 530 23.89 -18.40 -20.43
N ARG A 531 23.94 -19.64 -20.92
CA ARG A 531 24.93 -20.10 -21.91
C ARG A 531 24.49 -19.88 -23.36
N GLY A 532 23.25 -19.47 -23.60
CA GLY A 532 22.72 -19.28 -24.94
C GLY A 532 21.88 -20.44 -25.48
N ALA A 533 21.59 -21.46 -24.67
CA ALA A 533 20.83 -22.63 -25.12
C ALA A 533 19.35 -22.30 -25.37
N VAL A 534 18.73 -23.09 -26.26
CA VAL A 534 17.27 -23.13 -26.42
C VAL A 534 16.72 -24.15 -25.43
N VAL A 535 16.02 -23.69 -24.40
CA VAL A 535 15.38 -24.55 -23.41
C VAL A 535 13.96 -24.85 -23.87
N VAL A 536 13.62 -26.13 -24.02
CA VAL A 536 12.26 -26.59 -24.36
C VAL A 536 11.71 -27.40 -23.20
N SER A 537 10.71 -26.87 -22.49
CA SER A 537 10.11 -27.53 -21.33
C SER A 537 8.72 -28.10 -21.62
N ASP A 538 8.48 -29.34 -21.23
CA ASP A 538 7.12 -29.89 -21.08
C ASP A 538 6.54 -29.37 -19.76
N ARG A 539 5.61 -28.42 -19.88
CA ARG A 539 4.95 -27.67 -18.79
C ARG A 539 5.85 -26.67 -18.05
N TYR A 540 5.20 -25.65 -17.49
CA TYR A 540 5.80 -24.65 -16.59
C TYR A 540 4.74 -24.02 -15.65
N VAL A 541 4.83 -22.70 -15.39
CA VAL A 541 3.93 -21.95 -14.50
C VAL A 541 2.48 -22.00 -14.96
N ASP A 542 2.23 -21.89 -16.27
CA ASP A 542 0.89 -21.81 -16.84
C ASP A 542 0.11 -23.12 -16.59
N SER A 543 0.79 -24.27 -16.56
CA SER A 543 0.21 -25.55 -16.08
C SER A 543 -0.31 -25.47 -14.64
N SER A 544 0.42 -24.89 -13.68
CA SER A 544 -0.09 -24.79 -12.31
C SER A 544 -1.32 -23.88 -12.19
N MET A 545 -1.36 -22.81 -12.99
CA MET A 545 -2.52 -21.92 -13.04
C MET A 545 -3.75 -22.63 -13.63
N ALA A 546 -3.57 -23.49 -14.63
CA ALA A 546 -4.66 -24.27 -15.21
C ALA A 546 -5.14 -25.42 -14.30
N TYR A 547 -4.23 -26.25 -13.79
CA TYR A 547 -4.58 -27.43 -12.98
C TYR A 547 -4.99 -27.05 -11.55
N GLN A 548 -4.15 -26.32 -10.82
CA GLN A 548 -4.45 -25.98 -9.43
C GLN A 548 -5.33 -24.74 -9.32
N GLY A 549 -5.15 -23.75 -10.19
CA GLY A 549 -6.03 -22.57 -10.21
C GLY A 549 -7.44 -22.91 -10.70
N ALA A 550 -7.58 -23.23 -11.99
CA ALA A 550 -8.90 -23.52 -12.57
C ALA A 550 -9.44 -24.90 -12.15
N GLY A 551 -8.66 -25.97 -12.32
CA GLY A 551 -9.11 -27.34 -12.04
C GLY A 551 -9.43 -27.61 -10.57
N ARG A 552 -8.60 -27.16 -9.63
CA ARG A 552 -8.81 -27.33 -8.18
C ARG A 552 -9.55 -26.16 -7.51
N ALA A 553 -10.06 -25.21 -8.30
CA ALA A 553 -10.76 -24.01 -7.82
C ALA A 553 -9.97 -23.19 -6.77
N LEU A 554 -8.64 -23.14 -6.89
CA LEU A 554 -7.84 -22.18 -6.15
C LEU A 554 -7.88 -20.81 -6.84
N SER A 555 -7.57 -19.77 -6.07
CA SER A 555 -7.31 -18.45 -6.63
C SER A 555 -6.16 -18.52 -7.61
N VAL A 556 -6.45 -18.33 -8.91
CA VAL A 556 -5.44 -18.31 -9.98
C VAL A 556 -4.35 -17.28 -9.68
N ASP A 557 -4.72 -16.14 -9.12
CA ASP A 557 -3.79 -15.07 -8.73
C ASP A 557 -2.84 -15.51 -7.60
N ASP A 558 -3.31 -16.31 -6.64
CA ASP A 558 -2.45 -16.79 -5.55
C ASP A 558 -1.50 -17.89 -6.03
N VAL A 559 -1.95 -18.77 -6.92
CA VAL A 559 -1.10 -19.77 -7.60
C VAL A 559 -0.06 -19.07 -8.50
N ALA A 560 -0.44 -17.97 -9.16
CA ALA A 560 0.47 -17.16 -9.95
C ALA A 560 1.53 -16.49 -9.06
N LYS A 561 1.13 -15.84 -7.95
CA LYS A 561 2.06 -15.18 -7.02
C LYS A 561 3.12 -16.14 -6.48
N ILE A 562 2.71 -17.33 -6.03
CA ILE A 562 3.68 -18.29 -5.51
C ILE A 562 4.60 -18.84 -6.60
N SER A 563 4.07 -19.06 -7.81
CA SER A 563 4.86 -19.52 -8.94
C SER A 563 5.86 -18.45 -9.40
N THR A 564 5.44 -17.18 -9.48
CA THR A 564 6.32 -16.04 -9.78
C THR A 564 7.42 -15.89 -8.73
N TRP A 565 7.10 -16.08 -7.45
CA TRP A 565 8.12 -16.08 -6.40
C TRP A 565 9.09 -17.24 -6.56
N ALA A 566 8.58 -18.45 -6.82
CA ALA A 566 9.40 -19.66 -7.01
C ALA A 566 10.38 -19.54 -8.19
N THR A 567 10.00 -18.81 -9.26
CA THR A 567 10.83 -18.66 -10.46
C THR A 567 11.59 -17.33 -10.51
N GLU A 568 11.48 -16.51 -9.47
CA GLU A 568 11.95 -15.13 -9.44
C GLU A 568 11.50 -14.30 -10.67
N GLY A 569 10.28 -14.57 -11.15
CA GLY A 569 9.71 -13.90 -12.31
C GLY A 569 10.23 -14.36 -13.68
N LEU A 570 10.95 -15.47 -13.77
CA LEU A 570 11.34 -16.04 -15.07
C LEU A 570 10.09 -16.49 -15.84
N LEU A 571 9.86 -15.83 -16.98
CA LEU A 571 8.79 -16.17 -17.94
C LEU A 571 9.38 -16.74 -19.22
N PRO A 572 8.69 -17.68 -19.88
CA PRO A 572 9.09 -18.17 -21.20
C PRO A 572 8.96 -17.08 -22.27
N ASP A 573 9.80 -17.17 -23.29
CA ASP A 573 9.75 -16.35 -24.50
C ASP A 573 8.56 -16.74 -25.38
N LEU A 574 8.20 -18.02 -25.39
CA LEU A 574 7.07 -18.57 -26.13
C LEU A 574 6.41 -19.71 -25.34
N VAL A 575 5.08 -19.68 -25.26
CA VAL A 575 4.25 -20.79 -24.79
C VAL A 575 3.47 -21.33 -25.97
N VAL A 576 3.65 -22.61 -26.27
CA VAL A 576 2.91 -23.32 -27.31
C VAL A 576 1.82 -24.15 -26.62
N LEU A 577 0.58 -23.72 -26.73
CA LEU A 577 -0.58 -24.43 -26.19
C LEU A 577 -1.14 -25.37 -27.26
N LEU A 578 -1.00 -26.68 -27.05
CA LEU A 578 -1.64 -27.71 -27.85
C LEU A 578 -3.09 -27.91 -27.35
N ASP A 579 -4.05 -27.39 -28.11
CA ASP A 579 -5.47 -27.45 -27.75
C ASP A 579 -6.14 -28.69 -28.36
N VAL A 580 -6.67 -29.56 -27.49
CA VAL A 580 -7.43 -30.75 -27.87
C VAL A 580 -8.62 -30.91 -26.95
N ASP A 581 -9.71 -31.50 -27.45
CA ASP A 581 -10.81 -31.88 -26.58
C ASP A 581 -10.33 -32.89 -25.52
N PRO A 582 -10.61 -32.67 -24.22
CA PRO A 582 -10.12 -33.55 -23.17
C PRO A 582 -10.56 -35.01 -23.30
N ALA A 583 -11.75 -35.28 -23.85
CA ALA A 583 -12.21 -36.65 -24.06
C ALA A 583 -11.37 -37.36 -25.12
N VAL A 584 -10.99 -36.64 -26.18
CA VAL A 584 -10.10 -37.16 -27.23
C VAL A 584 -8.68 -37.33 -26.69
N GLY A 585 -8.19 -36.36 -25.92
CA GLY A 585 -6.86 -36.40 -25.30
C GLY A 585 -6.68 -37.58 -24.35
N LEU A 586 -7.61 -37.78 -23.42
CA LEU A 586 -7.58 -38.91 -22.47
C LEU A 586 -7.66 -40.26 -23.19
N ALA A 587 -8.41 -40.37 -24.29
CA ALA A 587 -8.47 -41.60 -25.10
C ALA A 587 -7.14 -41.91 -25.82
N ARG A 588 -6.27 -40.91 -26.02
CA ARG A 588 -4.93 -41.07 -26.61
C ARG A 588 -3.85 -41.40 -25.57
N ALA A 589 -4.11 -41.15 -24.29
CA ALA A 589 -3.16 -41.48 -23.23
C ALA A 589 -2.98 -43.01 -23.16
N THR A 590 -1.72 -43.45 -23.12
CA THR A 590 -1.36 -44.87 -23.07
C THR A 590 -0.73 -45.20 -21.72
N GLY A 591 -1.07 -46.38 -21.16
CA GLY A 591 -0.56 -46.84 -19.87
C GLY A 591 -1.60 -46.79 -18.75
N SER A 592 -1.14 -47.00 -17.51
CA SER A 592 -1.98 -46.85 -16.33
C SER A 592 -2.09 -45.38 -15.96
N PRO A 593 -3.31 -44.85 -15.77
CA PRO A 593 -3.49 -43.42 -15.56
C PRO A 593 -2.89 -42.98 -14.23
N ASP A 594 -2.15 -41.87 -14.26
CA ASP A 594 -1.63 -41.26 -13.04
C ASP A 594 -2.74 -40.60 -12.20
N ARG A 595 -2.41 -40.12 -11.01
CA ARG A 595 -3.40 -39.53 -10.09
C ARG A 595 -4.17 -38.35 -10.69
N ILE A 596 -3.56 -37.56 -11.57
CA ILE A 596 -4.20 -36.39 -12.22
C ILE A 596 -5.02 -36.84 -13.44
N GLU A 597 -4.55 -37.83 -14.18
CA GLU A 597 -5.28 -38.45 -15.30
C GLU A 597 -6.56 -39.19 -14.86
N GLN A 598 -6.65 -39.57 -13.59
CA GLN A 598 -7.85 -40.18 -12.98
C GLN A 598 -8.94 -39.17 -12.59
N GLU A 599 -8.69 -37.87 -12.74
CA GLU A 599 -9.67 -36.83 -12.43
C GLU A 599 -10.86 -36.84 -13.39
N SER A 600 -11.93 -36.13 -13.02
CA SER A 600 -13.16 -36.11 -13.82
C SER A 600 -12.96 -35.39 -15.15
N LEU A 601 -13.80 -35.74 -16.14
CA LEU A 601 -13.82 -35.02 -17.42
C LEU A 601 -14.14 -33.53 -17.24
N GLU A 602 -14.92 -33.15 -16.22
CA GLU A 602 -15.19 -31.75 -15.87
C GLU A 602 -13.94 -31.03 -15.38
N PHE A 603 -13.10 -31.69 -14.56
CA PHE A 603 -11.81 -31.17 -14.15
C PHE A 603 -10.94 -30.86 -15.38
N HIS A 604 -10.80 -31.81 -16.31
CA HIS A 604 -9.98 -31.58 -17.51
C HIS A 604 -10.56 -30.53 -18.46
N ARG A 605 -11.90 -30.37 -18.52
CA ARG A 605 -12.54 -29.26 -19.25
C ARG A 605 -12.22 -27.91 -18.60
N ALA A 606 -12.26 -27.82 -17.27
CA ALA A 606 -11.88 -26.61 -16.54
C ALA A 606 -10.39 -26.27 -16.75
N VAL A 607 -9.51 -27.27 -16.78
CA VAL A 607 -8.09 -27.10 -17.09
C VAL A 607 -7.90 -26.56 -18.51
N ARG A 608 -8.56 -27.15 -19.52
CA ARG A 608 -8.52 -26.65 -20.91
C ARG A 608 -8.96 -25.19 -20.98
N GLN A 609 -10.09 -24.86 -20.37
CA GLN A 609 -10.58 -23.48 -20.34
C GLN A 609 -9.58 -22.53 -19.65
N GLY A 610 -8.97 -22.98 -18.55
CA GLY A 610 -7.92 -22.23 -17.85
C GLY A 610 -6.74 -21.89 -18.77
N PHE A 611 -6.26 -22.83 -19.59
CA PHE A 611 -5.21 -22.55 -20.56
C PHE A 611 -5.65 -21.55 -21.64
N LEU A 612 -6.85 -21.70 -22.20
CA LEU A 612 -7.39 -20.80 -23.21
C LEU A 612 -7.55 -19.37 -22.67
N ASP A 613 -8.00 -19.22 -21.42
CA ASP A 613 -8.11 -17.93 -20.74
C ASP A 613 -6.75 -17.27 -20.52
N LEU A 614 -5.70 -18.05 -20.25
CA LEU A 614 -4.32 -17.54 -20.12
C LEU A 614 -3.78 -17.08 -21.48
N ALA A 615 -3.99 -17.88 -22.53
CA ALA A 615 -3.58 -17.53 -23.88
C ALA A 615 -4.25 -16.25 -24.39
N ALA A 616 -5.56 -16.09 -24.15
CA ALA A 616 -6.32 -14.90 -24.52
C ALA A 616 -5.81 -13.61 -23.83
N LYS A 617 -5.24 -13.71 -22.63
CA LYS A 617 -4.68 -12.58 -21.88
C LYS A 617 -3.28 -12.18 -22.33
N ALA A 618 -2.54 -13.05 -23.03
CA ALA A 618 -1.15 -12.82 -23.41
C ALA A 618 -0.86 -13.30 -24.85
N PRO A 619 -1.57 -12.77 -25.88
CA PRO A 619 -1.48 -13.27 -27.25
C PRO A 619 -0.07 -13.17 -27.86
N ASP A 620 0.73 -12.20 -27.44
CA ASP A 620 2.10 -12.03 -27.93
C ASP A 620 3.06 -13.15 -27.48
N ARG A 621 2.74 -13.81 -26.35
CA ARG A 621 3.57 -14.88 -25.73
C ARG A 621 3.04 -16.28 -26.03
N TYR A 622 1.81 -16.39 -26.52
CA TYR A 622 1.15 -17.68 -26.78
C TYR A 622 1.02 -17.98 -28.26
N LEU A 623 1.27 -19.24 -28.62
CA LEU A 623 0.79 -19.86 -29.84
C LEU A 623 -0.22 -20.95 -29.44
N VAL A 624 -1.48 -20.77 -29.82
CA VAL A 624 -2.50 -21.82 -29.65
C VAL A 624 -2.58 -22.62 -30.94
N VAL A 625 -2.32 -23.93 -30.86
CA VAL A 625 -2.34 -24.85 -32.00
C VAL A 625 -3.41 -25.91 -31.78
N PRO A 626 -4.42 -26.02 -32.66
CA PRO A 626 -5.33 -27.16 -32.67
C PRO A 626 -4.55 -28.47 -32.84
N ALA A 627 -4.73 -29.40 -31.91
CA ALA A 627 -4.02 -30.68 -31.85
C ALA A 627 -4.91 -31.87 -32.28
N ASP A 628 -5.89 -31.60 -33.14
CA ASP A 628 -6.77 -32.56 -33.80
C ASP A 628 -6.20 -33.11 -35.11
N GLY A 629 -5.30 -32.36 -35.78
CA GLY A 629 -4.60 -32.76 -37.01
C GLY A 629 -3.47 -33.78 -36.84
N THR A 630 -2.70 -34.01 -37.92
CA THR A 630 -1.55 -34.92 -37.88
C THR A 630 -0.38 -34.31 -37.09
N SER A 631 0.46 -35.16 -36.48
CA SER A 631 1.62 -34.67 -35.71
C SER A 631 2.58 -33.83 -36.57
N ALA A 632 2.68 -34.11 -37.87
CA ALA A 632 3.50 -33.37 -38.81
C ALA A 632 2.96 -31.96 -39.09
N ASP A 633 1.64 -31.79 -39.21
CA ASP A 633 1.03 -30.48 -39.44
C ASP A 633 1.13 -29.60 -38.20
N VAL A 634 0.86 -30.17 -37.02
CA VAL A 634 1.08 -29.49 -35.73
C VAL A 634 2.55 -29.08 -35.61
N HIS A 635 3.48 -29.97 -35.93
CA HIS A 635 4.91 -29.68 -35.85
C HIS A 635 5.34 -28.53 -36.76
N ARG A 636 4.82 -28.49 -38.00
CA ARG A 636 5.12 -27.40 -38.94
C ARG A 636 4.69 -26.04 -38.40
N ALA A 637 3.52 -25.95 -37.79
CA ALA A 637 3.02 -24.72 -37.18
C ALA A 637 3.85 -24.30 -35.96
N VAL A 638 4.21 -25.26 -35.11
CA VAL A 638 5.04 -25.00 -33.92
C VAL A 638 6.45 -24.56 -34.32
N LEU A 639 7.09 -25.27 -35.24
CA LEU A 639 8.46 -24.98 -35.69
C LEU A 639 8.57 -23.58 -36.30
N ALA A 640 7.62 -23.19 -37.16
CA ALA A 640 7.60 -21.86 -37.77
C ALA A 640 7.65 -20.74 -36.71
N ARG A 641 6.83 -20.85 -35.66
CA ARG A 641 6.79 -19.84 -34.59
C ARG A 641 8.02 -19.89 -33.69
N VAL A 642 8.58 -21.07 -33.44
CA VAL A 642 9.81 -21.23 -32.65
C VAL A 642 10.99 -20.60 -33.38
N GLN A 643 11.08 -20.76 -34.71
CA GLN A 643 12.12 -20.14 -35.53
C GLN A 643 12.09 -18.60 -35.48
N ASP A 644 10.91 -17.98 -35.29
CA ASP A 644 10.81 -16.53 -35.12
C ASP A 644 11.42 -16.02 -33.81
N VAL A 645 11.51 -16.86 -32.77
CA VAL A 645 12.04 -16.47 -31.45
C VAL A 645 13.48 -16.94 -31.21
N VAL A 646 13.92 -17.99 -31.91
CA VAL A 646 15.29 -18.50 -31.85
C VAL A 646 16.18 -17.67 -32.78
N ARG A 647 17.33 -17.20 -32.28
CA ARG A 647 18.29 -16.45 -33.10
C ARG A 647 19.02 -17.39 -34.08
N PRO A 648 19.32 -16.99 -35.33
CA PRO A 648 20.14 -17.78 -36.24
C PRO A 648 21.52 -18.08 -35.63
N VAL A 649 22.07 -19.28 -35.88
CA VAL A 649 23.47 -19.58 -35.57
C VAL A 649 24.34 -18.90 -36.63
N ASP A 650 25.19 -17.96 -36.23
CA ASP A 650 26.17 -17.36 -37.13
C ASP A 650 27.13 -18.46 -37.63
N ALA A 651 27.23 -18.63 -38.95
CA ALA A 651 28.13 -19.60 -39.56
C ALA A 651 29.59 -19.34 -39.11
N PRO A 652 30.40 -20.38 -38.85
CA PRO A 652 31.79 -20.18 -38.45
C PRO A 652 32.52 -19.38 -39.53
N THR A 653 33.07 -18.24 -39.13
CA THR A 653 33.91 -17.39 -39.98
C THR A 653 35.03 -18.26 -40.53
N GLN A 654 35.02 -18.52 -41.84
CA GLN A 654 36.15 -19.11 -42.52
C GLN A 654 37.36 -18.20 -42.26
N VAL A 655 38.28 -18.67 -41.42
CA VAL A 655 39.61 -18.10 -41.29
C VAL A 655 40.29 -18.34 -42.64
N LEU A 656 40.24 -17.34 -43.52
CA LEU A 656 41.09 -17.27 -44.70
C LEU A 656 42.53 -17.23 -44.20
N ALA A 657 43.23 -18.34 -44.40
CA ALA A 657 44.68 -18.40 -44.29
C ALA A 657 45.29 -17.49 -45.35
N LEU A 658 46.00 -16.46 -44.91
CA LEU A 658 47.16 -15.85 -45.57
C LEU A 658 48.14 -15.36 -44.51
#